data_AF-A0A820ZWA7-F1
#
_entry.id   AF-A0A820ZWA7-F1
#
_cell.length_a   1.000
_cell.length_b   1.000
_cell.length_c   1.000
_cell.angle_alpha   90.00
_cell.angle_beta   90.00
_cell.angle_gamma   90.00
#
_symmetry.space_group_name_H-M   'P 1'
#
loop_
_entity.id
_entity.type
_entity.pdbx_description
1 polymer ?
#
loop_
_entity_poly.entity_id
_entity_poly.type
_entity_poly.pdbx_seq_one_letter_code
_entity_poly.pdbx_strand_id
1 'polypeptide(L)'
;MKTGHYYCPYGKQLVLHDQHQSIGSLDKMNQLRPDDRTLEDLFQKTMATMDLPPDKMKMLREFPAEKKMGYHTRSIIAKHPPEYYIDGLQTYIRGANLVEKAATLKKKQPIELSTQLLSSLEISLRTNNIGWVHDFLNQSNKGLDVLLDYLKTSLELMRFEPDDDNSSLNSRQILYCDLLSEVETSHEFNISSTINGNNHYADENSITTFKRTTLARSDAKRLHRKIKKYQIGEATDDVRLCIMCLRAIMNNQNGFNLVIQHPSALNYITLSLQHKNYRCKALILELLAAVCLVELGHDVVLAAFDNFRIECQEKHRFEILMKSFTQPSEFNVDYMVACMQFINIIVHSVQDMNYRVYLQEEFKLLGLDECLKKYLELHGECDLFILQIHAFLDNYFDVGQLLEDSETKQQAIAKVSELEEQLGIANERVQELENGNLTKITELQKALTFAEEQMENMKKERDDISHTLNTLRQSQQERGSLNGSSSSISSAPPGAPPNESSYQNNKISSISMMPPPPPPPPPPPNFIPPPPPPGPPPPIFGIPPPPPGMLDPPPGSMTIKKKIETKYKLPNLNWTSLKPAQVRGTIFSELDDEKYFKLIDFDTFEELFKTGSGLPVNQANVSPYLKQKFVKVPESLTLLDPQRQRNL
;
A
#
# COMPACT_ATOMS: atom_id res chain seq x y z
N MET A 1 9.80 18.30 58.06
CA MET A 1 11.02 17.70 57.45
C MET A 1 10.67 16.28 57.02
N LYS A 2 11.07 15.77 55.85
CA LYS A 2 11.89 16.35 54.77
C LYS A 2 11.03 16.53 53.50
N THR A 3 11.34 17.52 52.67
CA THR A 3 10.76 17.69 51.34
C THR A 3 11.51 16.86 50.30
N GLY A 4 10.78 16.21 49.39
CA GLY A 4 11.34 15.50 48.23
C GLY A 4 10.81 16.12 46.95
N HIS A 5 11.61 16.96 46.29
CA HIS A 5 11.24 17.54 45.00
C HIS A 5 11.60 16.59 43.86
N TYR A 6 10.60 16.14 43.11
CA TYR A 6 10.80 15.58 41.77
C TYR A 6 10.36 16.62 40.75
N TYR A 7 11.31 17.12 39.96
CA TYR A 7 11.03 17.99 38.83
C TYR A 7 10.46 17.16 37.67
N CYS A 8 9.39 17.66 37.06
CA CYS A 8 8.87 17.15 35.79
C CYS A 8 8.89 18.31 34.78
N PRO A 9 9.62 18.21 33.66
CA PRO A 9 9.48 19.17 32.56
C PRO A 9 8.09 19.02 31.91
N TYR A 10 7.62 20.10 31.28
CA TYR A 10 6.24 20.26 30.76
C TYR A 10 5.17 20.33 31.87
N GLY A 11 4.88 21.57 32.30
CA GLY A 11 3.96 21.87 33.40
C GLY A 11 2.50 21.49 33.11
N LYS A 12 2.08 20.31 33.57
CA LYS A 12 0.66 19.92 33.66
C LYS A 12 0.04 20.43 34.96
N GLN A 13 -0.50 21.65 34.97
CA GLN A 13 -1.31 22.13 36.10
C GLN A 13 -2.75 21.60 36.01
N LEU A 14 -2.90 20.28 36.15
CA LEU A 14 -4.20 19.64 36.31
C LEU A 14 -4.70 19.90 37.73
N VAL A 15 -5.71 20.76 37.87
CA VAL A 15 -6.37 21.03 39.16
C VAL A 15 -7.31 19.87 39.49
N LEU A 16 -6.76 18.83 40.13
CA LEU A 16 -7.55 17.80 40.80
C LEU A 16 -8.19 18.41 42.04
N HIS A 17 -9.52 18.50 42.06
CA HIS A 17 -10.27 19.00 43.20
C HIS A 17 -10.62 17.84 44.15
N ASP A 18 -9.63 17.35 44.89
CA ASP A 18 -9.82 16.24 45.86
C ASP A 18 -10.80 16.64 46.97
N GLN A 19 -12.03 16.13 46.90
CA GLN A 19 -13.00 16.19 48.00
C GLN A 19 -12.72 15.07 49.01
N HIS A 20 -11.66 15.22 49.79
CA HIS A 20 -11.42 14.38 50.97
C HIS A 20 -12.45 14.70 52.08
N GLN A 21 -13.63 14.08 52.02
CA GLN A 21 -14.45 13.87 53.20
C GLN A 21 -13.94 12.67 54.02
N SER A 22 -14.10 12.75 55.34
CA SER A 22 -13.46 11.82 56.29
C SER A 22 -14.07 10.42 56.25
N ILE A 23 -13.23 9.40 56.45
CA ILE A 23 -13.60 7.98 56.39
C ILE A 23 -14.44 7.61 57.62
N GLY A 24 -15.66 7.11 57.39
CA GLY A 24 -16.51 6.54 58.43
C GLY A 24 -17.61 5.63 57.87
N SER A 25 -17.74 4.43 58.47
CA SER A 25 -18.69 3.36 58.08
C SER A 25 -18.47 2.73 56.69
N LEU A 26 -17.69 1.65 56.64
CA LEU A 26 -17.47 0.84 55.43
C LEU A 26 -18.79 0.21 54.93
N ASP A 27 -19.73 -0.07 55.83
CA ASP A 27 -21.00 -0.75 55.54
C ASP A 27 -22.00 0.05 54.68
N LYS A 28 -21.83 1.37 54.53
CA LYS A 28 -22.75 2.21 53.73
C LYS A 28 -22.55 2.10 52.22
N MET A 29 -21.42 1.59 51.73
CA MET A 29 -21.19 1.48 50.28
C MET A 29 -21.95 0.31 49.64
N ASN A 30 -22.30 -0.74 50.41
CA ASN A 30 -23.02 -1.91 49.89
C ASN A 30 -24.51 -1.66 49.60
N GLN A 31 -25.05 -0.47 49.89
CA GLN A 31 -26.44 -0.09 49.61
C GLN A 31 -26.61 0.86 48.41
N LEU A 32 -25.51 1.16 47.69
CA LEU A 32 -25.50 2.13 46.57
C LEU A 32 -24.76 1.63 45.32
N ARG A 33 -24.44 0.33 45.23
CA ARG A 33 -24.03 -0.28 43.95
C ARG A 33 -25.28 -0.37 43.05
N PRO A 34 -25.28 0.22 41.83
CA PRO A 34 -26.37 0.03 40.88
C PRO A 34 -26.47 -1.45 40.51
N ASP A 35 -27.70 -1.96 40.31
CA ASP A 35 -27.91 -3.31 39.76
C ASP A 35 -27.09 -3.49 38.48
N ASP A 36 -26.47 -4.66 38.28
CA ASP A 36 -25.52 -4.86 37.17
C ASP A 36 -26.12 -4.55 35.78
N ARG A 37 -27.46 -4.64 35.62
CA ARG A 37 -28.17 -4.15 34.42
C ARG A 37 -28.12 -2.62 34.28
N THR A 38 -28.47 -1.88 35.33
CA THR A 38 -28.41 -0.42 35.34
C THR A 38 -26.99 0.11 35.21
N LEU A 39 -26.00 -0.64 35.73
CA LEU A 39 -24.59 -0.38 35.48
C LEU A 39 -24.24 -0.55 33.99
N GLU A 40 -24.72 -1.61 33.34
CA GLU A 40 -24.48 -1.81 31.90
C GLU A 40 -25.15 -0.71 31.06
N ASP A 41 -26.37 -0.29 31.39
CA ASP A 41 -27.06 0.82 30.72
C ASP A 41 -26.29 2.15 30.87
N LEU A 42 -25.82 2.46 32.09
CA LEU A 42 -25.01 3.65 32.37
C LEU A 42 -23.65 3.60 31.67
N PHE A 43 -23.00 2.44 31.62
CA PHE A 43 -21.73 2.23 30.94
C PHE A 43 -21.88 2.30 29.40
N GLN A 44 -22.95 1.73 28.84
CA GLN A 44 -23.31 1.84 27.43
C GLN A 44 -23.61 3.28 27.03
N LYS A 45 -24.27 4.06 27.91
CA LYS A 45 -24.44 5.51 27.72
C LYS A 45 -23.11 6.26 27.76
N THR A 46 -22.22 5.95 28.69
CA THR A 46 -20.86 6.54 28.73
C THR A 46 -20.05 6.20 27.48
N MET A 47 -20.06 4.95 26.99
CA MET A 47 -19.39 4.56 25.74
C MET A 47 -19.95 5.29 24.52
N ALA A 48 -21.27 5.45 24.42
CA ALA A 48 -21.90 6.21 23.34
C ALA A 48 -21.46 7.69 23.32
N THR A 49 -21.12 8.27 24.49
CA THR A 49 -20.60 9.65 24.56
C THR A 49 -19.10 9.81 24.20
N MET A 50 -18.40 8.73 23.85
CA MET A 50 -16.95 8.71 23.56
C MET A 50 -16.58 8.48 22.09
N ASP A 51 -17.56 8.40 21.18
CA ASP A 51 -17.41 8.14 19.73
C ASP A 51 -16.35 7.07 19.38
N LEU A 52 -16.52 5.88 19.96
CA LEU A 52 -15.54 4.79 19.88
C LEU A 52 -15.83 3.86 18.69
N PRO A 53 -14.82 3.46 17.90
CA PRO A 53 -14.97 2.42 16.88
C PRO A 53 -15.60 1.11 17.41
N PRO A 54 -16.40 0.39 16.59
CA PRO A 54 -17.14 -0.81 17.01
C PRO A 54 -16.31 -1.86 17.75
N ASP A 55 -15.08 -2.12 17.30
CA ASP A 55 -14.20 -3.12 17.91
C ASP A 55 -13.74 -2.71 19.32
N LYS A 56 -13.49 -1.41 19.53
CA LYS A 56 -13.17 -0.87 20.86
C LYS A 56 -14.39 -0.91 21.78
N MET A 57 -15.59 -0.61 21.26
CA MET A 57 -16.84 -0.81 22.01
C MET A 57 -17.13 -2.28 22.32
N LYS A 58 -16.64 -3.23 21.52
CA LYS A 58 -16.76 -4.67 21.82
C LYS A 58 -15.82 -5.04 22.98
N MET A 59 -14.53 -4.72 22.87
CA MET A 59 -13.55 -5.01 23.93
C MET A 59 -13.90 -4.37 25.28
N LEU A 60 -14.49 -3.17 25.30
CA LEU A 60 -14.91 -2.51 26.53
C LEU A 60 -16.17 -3.15 27.16
N ARG A 61 -17.07 -3.74 26.36
CA ARG A 61 -18.25 -4.47 26.88
C ARG A 61 -17.87 -5.75 27.61
N GLU A 62 -16.70 -6.32 27.33
CA GLU A 62 -16.17 -7.52 28.00
C GLU A 62 -15.51 -7.23 29.37
N PHE A 63 -15.48 -5.98 29.83
CA PHE A 63 -14.86 -5.61 31.11
C PHE A 63 -15.70 -6.00 32.35
N PRO A 64 -15.04 -6.35 33.48
CA PRO A 64 -15.71 -6.63 34.75
C PRO A 64 -16.35 -5.36 35.37
N ALA A 65 -17.37 -5.57 36.20
CA ALA A 65 -18.23 -4.53 36.75
C ALA A 65 -17.47 -3.43 37.53
N GLU A 66 -16.40 -3.78 38.28
CA GLU A 66 -15.62 -2.77 39.02
C GLU A 66 -14.94 -1.79 38.08
N LYS A 67 -14.48 -2.25 36.90
CA LYS A 67 -13.90 -1.38 35.88
C LYS A 67 -14.98 -0.51 35.23
N LYS A 68 -16.13 -1.08 34.87
CA LYS A 68 -17.27 -0.32 34.29
C LYS A 68 -17.74 0.80 35.21
N MET A 69 -17.90 0.52 36.51
CA MET A 69 -18.14 1.53 37.54
C MET A 69 -17.04 2.60 37.57
N GLY A 70 -15.77 2.16 37.55
CA GLY A 70 -14.61 3.05 37.53
C GLY A 70 -14.53 3.99 36.33
N TYR A 71 -15.10 3.64 35.17
CA TYR A 71 -15.22 4.54 34.02
C TYR A 71 -16.38 5.54 34.19
N HIS A 72 -17.56 5.07 34.63
CA HIS A 72 -18.73 5.93 34.81
C HIS A 72 -18.50 7.03 35.86
N THR A 73 -17.94 6.68 37.02
CA THR A 73 -17.66 7.63 38.11
C THR A 73 -16.56 8.65 37.77
N ARG A 74 -15.74 8.40 36.74
CA ARG A 74 -14.68 9.30 36.25
C ARG A 74 -15.14 10.22 35.11
N SER A 75 -16.45 10.45 34.96
CA SER A 75 -17.01 11.31 33.91
C SER A 75 -16.34 12.70 33.91
N ILE A 76 -15.67 13.05 32.81
CA ILE A 76 -14.85 14.26 32.70
C ILE A 76 -15.73 15.44 32.33
N ILE A 77 -15.73 16.47 33.18
CA ILE A 77 -16.40 17.75 32.93
C ILE A 77 -15.49 18.62 32.06
N ALA A 78 -16.03 19.18 30.98
CA ALA A 78 -15.30 20.08 30.10
C ALA A 78 -14.88 21.37 30.83
N LYS A 79 -13.66 21.86 30.58
CA LYS A 79 -13.10 23.07 31.21
C LYS A 79 -13.98 24.30 30.98
N HIS A 80 -14.47 24.46 29.75
CA HIS A 80 -15.32 25.56 29.30
C HIS A 80 -16.40 25.02 28.33
N PRO A 81 -17.59 25.64 28.26
CA PRO A 81 -18.63 25.25 27.29
C PRO A 81 -18.33 25.81 25.89
N PRO A 82 -18.98 25.32 24.81
CA PRO A 82 -18.69 25.73 23.43
C PRO A 82 -18.76 27.25 23.19
N GLU A 83 -19.72 27.93 23.82
CA GLU A 83 -20.01 29.35 23.63
C GLU A 83 -18.82 30.23 24.03
N TYR A 84 -18.02 29.81 25.02
CA TYR A 84 -16.80 30.54 25.44
C TYR A 84 -15.81 30.72 24.28
N TYR A 85 -15.57 29.63 23.53
CA TYR A 85 -14.66 29.64 22.39
C TYR A 85 -15.24 30.41 21.21
N ILE A 86 -16.55 30.30 20.98
CA ILE A 86 -17.26 30.98 19.90
C ILE A 86 -17.28 32.50 20.12
N ASP A 87 -17.61 32.97 21.34
CA ASP A 87 -17.60 34.40 21.70
C ASP A 87 -16.17 34.97 21.63
N GLY A 88 -15.15 34.16 21.95
CA GLY A 88 -13.73 34.48 21.80
C GLY A 88 -13.30 34.65 20.33
N LEU A 89 -13.53 33.64 19.48
CA LEU A 89 -13.22 33.70 18.04
C LEU A 89 -13.95 34.87 17.36
N GLN A 90 -15.25 35.05 17.63
CA GLN A 90 -16.00 36.21 17.13
C GLN A 90 -15.42 37.56 17.60
N THR A 91 -14.82 37.63 18.79
CA THR A 91 -14.17 38.85 19.27
C THR A 91 -12.90 39.16 18.46
N TYR A 92 -12.10 38.15 18.09
CA TYR A 92 -10.94 38.35 17.21
C TYR A 92 -11.36 38.67 15.76
N ILE A 93 -12.36 37.99 15.19
CA ILE A 93 -12.91 38.29 13.84
C ILE A 93 -13.34 39.77 13.78
N ARG A 94 -14.11 40.25 14.76
CA ARG A 94 -14.53 41.66 14.87
C ARG A 94 -13.36 42.63 15.10
N GLY A 95 -12.25 42.16 15.66
CA GLY A 95 -11.03 42.94 15.87
C GLY A 95 -10.15 43.07 14.62
N ALA A 96 -10.01 41.98 13.86
CA ALA A 96 -9.27 41.90 12.61
C ALA A 96 -10.00 42.63 11.47
N ASN A 97 -11.30 42.37 11.27
CA ASN A 97 -12.08 42.94 10.18
C ASN A 97 -12.04 44.48 10.13
N LEU A 98 -11.86 45.03 8.93
CA LEU A 98 -11.55 46.46 8.70
C LEU A 98 -12.79 47.37 8.62
N VAL A 99 -14.00 46.85 8.83
CA VAL A 99 -15.25 47.62 8.73
C VAL A 99 -15.36 48.67 9.85
N GLU A 100 -15.43 49.93 9.47
CA GLU A 100 -15.24 51.09 10.36
C GLU A 100 -16.41 51.37 11.33
N LYS A 101 -17.45 50.53 11.32
CA LYS A 101 -18.70 50.73 12.09
C LYS A 101 -18.65 50.25 13.54
N ALA A 102 -17.49 49.87 14.07
CA ALA A 102 -17.29 49.43 15.45
C ALA A 102 -17.20 50.57 16.50
N ALA A 103 -17.90 51.69 16.27
CA ALA A 103 -17.82 52.89 17.10
C ALA A 103 -18.67 52.84 18.39
N THR A 104 -19.71 51.99 18.45
CA THR A 104 -20.79 52.05 19.45
C THR A 104 -20.88 50.84 20.40
N LEU A 105 -20.08 49.80 20.20
CA LEU A 105 -20.09 48.61 21.08
C LEU A 105 -18.99 48.70 22.15
N LYS A 106 -19.37 48.40 23.40
CA LYS A 106 -18.44 48.35 24.54
C LYS A 106 -17.32 47.34 24.24
N LYS A 107 -16.07 47.82 24.20
CA LYS A 107 -14.90 47.03 23.85
C LYS A 107 -14.60 45.99 24.94
N LYS A 108 -15.15 44.77 24.83
CA LYS A 108 -14.55 43.58 25.45
C LYS A 108 -13.12 43.48 24.88
N GLN A 109 -12.11 43.53 25.74
CA GLN A 109 -10.76 43.11 25.37
C GLN A 109 -10.70 41.57 25.45
N PRO A 110 -9.97 40.89 24.56
CA PRO A 110 -9.74 39.45 24.69
C PRO A 110 -8.93 39.15 25.95
N ILE A 111 -9.23 38.01 26.58
CA ILE A 111 -8.74 37.61 27.90
C ILE A 111 -7.37 36.89 27.80
N GLU A 112 -7.13 36.22 26.69
CA GLU A 112 -5.92 35.45 26.37
C GLU A 112 -5.47 35.75 24.92
N LEU A 113 -4.48 35.03 24.41
CA LEU A 113 -4.02 35.13 23.01
C LEU A 113 -4.91 34.26 22.09
N SER A 114 -5.12 34.65 20.83
CA SER A 114 -5.91 33.84 19.88
C SER A 114 -5.40 32.40 19.73
N THR A 115 -4.09 32.22 19.62
CA THR A 115 -3.40 30.93 19.54
C THR A 115 -3.62 30.06 20.78
N GLN A 116 -3.77 30.69 21.97
CA GLN A 116 -4.06 29.97 23.22
C GLN A 116 -5.52 29.53 23.29
N LEU A 117 -6.47 30.39 22.86
CA LEU A 117 -7.88 30.03 22.73
C LEU A 117 -8.06 28.86 21.74
N LEU A 118 -7.42 28.95 20.57
CA LEU A 118 -7.45 27.90 19.53
C LEU A 118 -6.83 26.58 20.00
N SER A 119 -5.71 26.64 20.72
CA SER A 119 -5.08 25.43 21.29
C SER A 119 -5.99 24.77 22.35
N SER A 120 -6.65 25.58 23.20
CA SER A 120 -7.65 25.08 24.17
C SER A 120 -8.93 24.56 23.48
N LEU A 121 -9.32 25.12 22.33
CA LEU A 121 -10.43 24.64 21.50
C LEU A 121 -10.12 23.31 20.81
N GLU A 122 -8.92 23.17 20.22
CA GLU A 122 -8.45 21.92 19.59
C GLU A 122 -8.49 20.75 20.59
N ILE A 123 -7.95 20.99 21.79
CA ILE A 123 -7.97 20.01 22.87
C ILE A 123 -9.43 19.70 23.27
N SER A 124 -10.30 20.71 23.37
CA SER A 124 -11.71 20.52 23.72
C SER A 124 -12.46 19.67 22.67
N LEU A 125 -12.33 19.99 21.38
CA LEU A 125 -12.95 19.26 20.27
C LEU A 125 -12.47 17.80 20.18
N ARG A 126 -11.22 17.52 20.55
CA ARG A 126 -10.59 16.20 20.46
C ARG A 126 -10.71 15.35 21.73
N THR A 127 -11.01 15.93 22.89
CA THR A 127 -10.93 15.20 24.19
C THR A 127 -12.11 15.36 25.14
N ASN A 128 -13.07 16.26 24.87
CA ASN A 128 -14.36 16.23 25.54
C ASN A 128 -15.25 15.08 25.00
N ASN A 129 -16.40 14.86 25.63
CA ASN A 129 -17.41 13.95 25.11
C ASN A 129 -18.00 14.47 23.77
N ILE A 130 -18.50 13.55 22.94
CA ILE A 130 -19.05 13.89 21.60
C ILE A 130 -20.24 14.85 21.65
N GLY A 131 -20.99 14.87 22.75
CA GLY A 131 -22.07 15.83 22.99
C GLY A 131 -21.58 17.28 22.95
N TRP A 132 -20.41 17.56 23.55
CA TRP A 132 -19.77 18.89 23.47
C TRP A 132 -19.46 19.31 22.03
N VAL A 133 -19.08 18.36 21.17
CA VAL A 133 -18.82 18.61 19.74
C VAL A 133 -20.13 18.83 18.97
N HIS A 134 -21.18 18.06 19.26
CA HIS A 134 -22.53 18.33 18.73
C HIS A 134 -23.03 19.72 19.16
N ASP A 135 -22.82 20.12 20.42
CA ASP A 135 -23.21 21.43 20.94
C ASP A 135 -22.41 22.58 20.32
N PHE A 136 -21.14 22.37 19.99
CA PHE A 136 -20.34 23.33 19.19
C PHE A 136 -20.86 23.46 17.75
N LEU A 137 -21.25 22.35 17.12
CA LEU A 137 -21.69 22.28 15.73
C LEU A 137 -23.19 22.55 15.51
N ASN A 138 -23.99 22.73 16.56
CA ASN A 138 -25.44 22.87 16.43
C ASN A 138 -25.86 24.20 15.76
N GLN A 139 -27.11 24.27 15.29
CA GLN A 139 -27.66 25.43 14.58
C GLN A 139 -27.77 26.72 15.41
N SER A 140 -27.72 26.63 16.74
CA SER A 140 -27.72 27.79 17.64
C SER A 140 -26.32 28.40 17.76
N ASN A 141 -25.30 27.55 17.93
CA ASN A 141 -23.94 27.95 18.24
C ASN A 141 -23.08 28.19 17.00
N LYS A 142 -23.31 27.43 15.91
CA LYS A 142 -22.65 27.62 14.61
C LYS A 142 -21.13 27.69 14.68
N GLY A 143 -20.51 26.87 15.53
CA GLY A 143 -19.08 26.89 15.78
C GLY A 143 -18.24 26.59 14.53
N LEU A 144 -18.78 25.83 13.57
CA LEU A 144 -18.13 25.59 12.28
C LEU A 144 -18.04 26.86 11.43
N ASP A 145 -19.16 27.56 11.22
CA ASP A 145 -19.22 28.84 10.48
C ASP A 145 -18.20 29.84 11.07
N VAL A 146 -18.17 29.98 12.40
CA VAL A 146 -17.28 30.90 13.14
C VAL A 146 -15.81 30.48 13.06
N LEU A 147 -15.51 29.18 13.10
CA LEU A 147 -14.15 28.67 12.93
C LEU A 147 -13.64 28.90 11.50
N LEU A 148 -14.51 28.79 10.50
CA LEU A 148 -14.17 29.02 9.09
C LEU A 148 -14.02 30.50 8.76
N ASP A 149 -14.86 31.39 9.32
CA ASP A 149 -14.66 32.84 9.25
C ASP A 149 -13.33 33.27 9.90
N TYR A 150 -12.95 32.63 11.02
CA TYR A 150 -11.64 32.88 11.63
C TYR A 150 -10.49 32.36 10.78
N LEU A 151 -10.56 31.12 10.28
CA LEU A 151 -9.56 30.55 9.37
C LEU A 151 -9.36 31.43 8.13
N LYS A 152 -10.45 31.89 7.50
CA LYS A 152 -10.41 32.84 6.38
C LYS A 152 -9.69 34.13 6.78
N THR A 153 -10.02 34.70 7.93
CA THR A 153 -9.36 35.91 8.46
C THR A 153 -7.86 35.70 8.66
N SER A 154 -7.43 34.55 9.20
CA SER A 154 -6.01 34.25 9.40
C SER A 154 -5.27 33.93 8.10
N LEU A 155 -5.94 33.35 7.09
CA LEU A 155 -5.39 33.20 5.74
C LEU A 155 -5.23 34.57 5.05
N GLU A 156 -6.19 35.47 5.19
CA GLU A 156 -6.05 36.86 4.72
C GLU A 156 -4.87 37.56 5.41
N LEU A 157 -4.67 37.38 6.73
CA LEU A 157 -3.53 37.93 7.47
C LEU A 157 -2.19 37.35 6.99
N MET A 158 -2.09 36.03 6.81
CA MET A 158 -0.88 35.34 6.34
C MET A 158 -0.40 35.87 4.98
N ARG A 159 -1.32 36.20 4.06
CA ARG A 159 -1.00 36.78 2.74
C ARG A 159 -0.39 38.19 2.80
N PHE A 160 -0.37 38.84 3.97
CA PHE A 160 0.27 40.15 4.19
C PHE A 160 1.59 40.07 5.00
N GLU A 161 2.00 38.89 5.47
CA GLU A 161 3.31 38.73 6.09
C GLU A 161 4.41 38.72 5.00
N PRO A 162 5.46 39.56 5.12
CA PRO A 162 6.48 39.66 4.08
C PRO A 162 7.37 38.41 4.05
N ASP A 163 7.60 37.85 2.86
CA ASP A 163 8.48 36.70 2.69
C ASP A 163 9.93 37.01 3.07
N ASP A 164 10.40 36.35 4.13
CA ASP A 164 11.76 36.45 4.65
C ASP A 164 12.85 36.09 3.63
N ASP A 165 12.53 35.19 2.70
CA ASP A 165 13.46 34.57 1.75
C ASP A 165 13.84 35.48 0.55
N ASN A 166 13.16 36.60 0.34
CA ASN A 166 13.46 37.51 -0.78
C ASN A 166 14.50 38.57 -0.36
N SER A 167 15.75 38.36 -0.80
CA SER A 167 16.94 39.16 -0.46
C SER A 167 17.02 40.56 -1.11
N SER A 168 15.89 41.27 -1.18
CA SER A 168 15.84 42.70 -1.49
C SER A 168 16.16 43.53 -0.24
N LEU A 169 17.40 44.04 -0.14
CA LEU A 169 17.87 44.84 1.00
C LEU A 169 16.97 46.04 1.32
N ASN A 170 16.28 46.59 0.32
CA ASN A 170 15.43 47.78 0.45
C ASN A 170 14.25 47.60 1.42
N SER A 171 13.73 46.38 1.62
CA SER A 171 12.56 46.16 2.49
C SER A 171 12.93 46.03 3.97
N ARG A 172 13.99 45.28 4.30
CA ARG A 172 14.43 45.07 5.70
C ARG A 172 14.94 46.37 6.33
N GLN A 173 15.68 47.18 5.58
CA GLN A 173 16.27 48.43 6.07
C GLN A 173 15.20 49.41 6.59
N ILE A 174 14.06 49.52 5.90
CA ILE A 174 12.99 50.47 6.24
C ILE A 174 12.31 50.11 7.57
N LEU A 175 12.08 48.82 7.85
CA LEU A 175 11.40 48.39 9.08
C LEU A 175 12.31 48.43 10.31
N TYR A 176 13.61 48.14 10.17
CA TYR A 176 14.53 48.13 11.31
C TYR A 176 15.07 49.52 11.67
N CYS A 177 15.17 50.45 10.70
CA CYS A 177 15.54 51.83 11.00
C CYS A 177 14.38 52.65 11.61
N ASP A 178 13.12 52.44 11.19
CA ASP A 178 11.93 53.11 11.77
C ASP A 178 11.77 52.83 13.29
N LEU A 179 12.40 51.78 13.84
CA LEU A 179 12.34 51.41 15.27
C LEU A 179 13.28 52.21 16.19
N LEU A 180 14.26 52.94 15.66
CA LEU A 180 15.25 53.69 16.45
C LEU A 180 15.00 55.21 16.48
N SER A 181 13.89 55.68 15.90
CA SER A 181 13.53 57.10 15.85
C SER A 181 12.51 57.53 16.92
N GLU A 182 12.48 56.87 18.09
CA GLU A 182 11.83 57.40 19.30
C GLU A 182 12.70 58.50 19.96
N VAL A 183 12.99 59.57 19.22
CA VAL A 183 13.57 60.81 19.75
C VAL A 183 12.83 62.02 19.16
N GLU A 184 12.42 62.90 20.07
CA GLU A 184 11.77 64.20 19.91
C GLU A 184 12.27 65.00 18.68
N THR A 185 11.42 65.57 17.83
CA THR A 185 10.56 66.74 18.17
C THR A 185 9.56 67.05 17.06
N SER A 186 8.60 67.93 17.35
CA SER A 186 7.60 68.44 16.40
C SER A 186 8.16 69.44 15.38
N HIS A 187 7.90 69.23 14.09
CA HIS A 187 7.65 70.32 13.13
C HIS A 187 6.84 69.81 11.93
N GLU A 188 5.69 70.43 11.66
CA GLU A 188 5.05 70.32 10.35
C GLU A 188 5.83 71.15 9.32
N PHE A 189 6.28 70.54 8.23
CA PHE A 189 6.77 71.26 7.06
C PHE A 189 6.02 70.82 5.81
N ASN A 190 5.15 71.71 5.34
CA ASN A 190 4.25 71.48 4.23
C ASN A 190 4.96 71.91 2.92
N ILE A 191 5.46 70.95 2.13
CA ILE A 191 6.11 71.23 0.85
C ILE A 191 5.11 70.96 -0.28
N SER A 192 4.38 72.02 -0.65
CA SER A 192 3.72 72.11 -1.95
C SER A 192 4.70 72.75 -2.94
N SER A 193 5.20 71.98 -3.91
CA SER A 193 6.13 72.47 -4.94
C SER A 193 5.63 72.14 -6.35
N THR A 194 4.93 73.13 -6.91
CA THR A 194 4.76 73.50 -8.33
C THR A 194 5.47 72.63 -9.37
N ILE A 195 4.70 72.03 -10.29
CA ILE A 195 5.21 71.40 -11.51
C ILE A 195 5.56 72.48 -12.54
N ASN A 196 6.75 72.42 -13.15
CA ASN A 196 7.07 73.14 -14.39
C ASN A 196 8.27 72.50 -15.12
N GLY A 197 8.17 72.26 -16.44
CA GLY A 197 9.33 71.90 -17.29
C GLY A 197 9.32 70.50 -17.96
N ASN A 198 8.81 70.46 -19.20
CA ASN A 198 9.18 69.63 -20.36
C ASN A 198 9.66 68.16 -20.24
N ASN A 199 8.93 67.28 -20.94
CA ASN A 199 9.37 66.17 -21.80
C ASN A 199 10.58 65.30 -21.37
N HIS A 200 10.28 64.06 -20.96
CA HIS A 200 10.82 62.85 -21.60
C HIS A 200 9.81 61.70 -21.47
N TYR A 201 9.84 60.72 -22.37
CA TYR A 201 8.92 59.56 -22.36
C TYR A 201 9.18 58.68 -21.12
N ALA A 202 8.17 58.46 -20.28
CA ALA A 202 8.25 57.58 -19.11
C ALA A 202 6.91 56.84 -18.86
N ASP A 203 7.01 55.51 -18.87
CA ASP A 203 6.02 54.47 -18.62
C ASP A 203 4.96 54.75 -17.51
N GLU A 204 3.66 54.59 -17.83
CA GLU A 204 2.53 54.77 -16.91
C GLU A 204 2.55 53.78 -15.71
N ASN A 205 3.24 52.65 -15.82
CA ASN A 205 3.27 51.61 -14.78
C ASN A 205 3.95 52.03 -13.45
N SER A 206 4.73 53.13 -13.44
CA SER A 206 5.38 53.61 -12.22
C SER A 206 4.42 54.29 -11.23
N ILE A 207 3.40 55.01 -11.72
CA ILE A 207 2.54 55.86 -10.86
C ILE A 207 1.51 55.01 -10.09
N THR A 208 1.00 53.95 -10.71
CA THR A 208 0.13 52.96 -10.07
C THR A 208 0.88 52.20 -8.97
N THR A 209 2.14 51.85 -9.21
CA THR A 209 3.02 51.17 -8.25
C THR A 209 3.27 52.01 -7.01
N PHE A 210 3.61 53.30 -7.14
CA PHE A 210 3.81 54.19 -5.99
C PHE A 210 2.54 54.45 -5.15
N LYS A 211 1.36 54.47 -5.77
CA LYS A 211 0.08 54.58 -5.05
C LYS A 211 -0.27 53.26 -4.33
N ARG A 212 0.00 52.10 -4.96
CA ARG A 212 -0.24 50.78 -4.35
C ARG A 212 0.67 50.54 -3.13
N THR A 213 1.95 50.91 -3.19
CA THR A 213 2.89 50.75 -2.06
C THR A 213 2.60 51.72 -0.91
N THR A 214 2.13 52.94 -1.19
CA THR A 214 1.79 53.91 -0.13
C THR A 214 0.50 53.54 0.62
N LEU A 215 -0.56 53.09 -0.06
CA LEU A 215 -1.76 52.55 0.62
C LEU A 215 -1.42 51.32 1.47
N ALA A 216 -0.69 50.35 0.91
CA ALA A 216 -0.27 49.16 1.64
C ALA A 216 0.56 49.50 2.90
N ARG A 217 1.41 50.54 2.85
CA ARG A 217 2.19 51.01 4.01
C ARG A 217 1.32 51.63 5.11
N SER A 218 0.22 52.31 4.76
CA SER A 218 -0.77 52.77 5.76
C SER A 218 -1.57 51.62 6.36
N ASP A 219 -2.02 50.65 5.55
CA ASP A 219 -2.83 49.54 6.04
C ASP A 219 -2.02 48.53 6.85
N ALA A 220 -0.77 48.24 6.49
CA ALA A 220 0.14 47.44 7.33
C ALA A 220 0.36 48.08 8.72
N LYS A 221 0.62 49.41 8.78
CA LYS A 221 0.72 50.14 10.05
C LYS A 221 -0.64 50.26 10.79
N ARG A 222 -1.78 50.05 10.13
CA ARG A 222 -3.12 49.94 10.75
C ARG A 222 -3.36 48.52 11.30
N LEU A 223 -2.91 47.50 10.57
CA LEU A 223 -3.06 46.08 10.86
C LEU A 223 -2.21 45.65 12.05
N HIS A 224 -0.92 46.01 12.08
CA HIS A 224 -0.04 45.71 13.23
C HIS A 224 -0.59 46.32 14.55
N ARG A 225 -1.14 47.55 14.49
CA ARG A 225 -1.82 48.18 15.63
C ARG A 225 -3.13 47.48 16.03
N LYS A 226 -3.83 46.79 15.10
CA LYS A 226 -4.98 45.92 15.42
C LYS A 226 -4.51 44.63 16.09
N ILE A 227 -3.55 43.91 15.51
CA ILE A 227 -2.98 42.65 16.03
C ILE A 227 -2.55 42.83 17.49
N LYS A 228 -1.68 43.81 17.78
CA LYS A 228 -1.19 44.12 19.13
C LYS A 228 -2.29 44.58 20.11
N LYS A 229 -3.38 45.19 19.62
CA LYS A 229 -4.52 45.64 20.43
C LYS A 229 -5.49 44.51 20.78
N TYR A 230 -5.65 43.53 19.87
CA TYR A 230 -6.60 42.42 19.98
C TYR A 230 -5.94 41.09 20.35
N GLN A 231 -4.67 41.07 20.76
CA GLN A 231 -3.94 39.84 21.15
C GLN A 231 -4.10 38.71 20.12
N ILE A 232 -4.04 39.07 18.84
CA ILE A 232 -3.97 38.11 17.73
C ILE A 232 -2.52 37.60 17.71
N GLY A 233 -2.34 36.28 17.66
CA GLY A 233 -1.04 35.61 17.56
C GLY A 233 -0.47 35.62 16.15
N GLU A 234 0.46 34.70 15.88
CA GLU A 234 1.03 34.52 14.54
C GLU A 234 -0.01 33.86 13.61
N ALA A 235 -0.18 34.42 12.40
CA ALA A 235 -1.23 33.95 11.49
C ALA A 235 -1.01 32.50 11.02
N THR A 236 0.25 32.08 10.97
CA THR A 236 0.72 30.72 10.68
C THR A 236 0.17 29.68 11.68
N ASP A 237 0.54 29.81 12.95
CA ASP A 237 0.13 28.93 14.04
C ASP A 237 -1.40 28.94 14.22
N ASP A 238 -2.05 30.09 14.05
CA ASP A 238 -3.51 30.20 14.12
C ASP A 238 -4.19 29.43 12.96
N VAL A 239 -3.72 29.53 11.71
CA VAL A 239 -4.21 28.70 10.59
C VAL A 239 -3.98 27.22 10.87
N ARG A 240 -2.77 26.86 11.31
CA ARG A 240 -2.40 25.47 11.66
C ARG A 240 -3.34 24.88 12.73
N LEU A 241 -3.65 25.64 13.79
CA LEU A 241 -4.58 25.20 14.84
C LEU A 241 -6.02 25.12 14.35
N CYS A 242 -6.45 26.00 13.43
CA CYS A 242 -7.77 25.88 12.80
C CYS A 242 -7.90 24.59 11.98
N ILE A 243 -6.87 24.20 11.22
CA ILE A 243 -6.84 22.91 10.52
C ILE A 243 -6.86 21.73 11.51
N MET A 244 -6.18 21.83 12.66
CA MET A 244 -6.25 20.80 13.71
C MET A 244 -7.66 20.71 14.36
N CYS A 245 -8.34 21.84 14.55
CA CYS A 245 -9.75 21.87 14.99
C CYS A 245 -10.67 21.21 13.95
N LEU A 246 -10.49 21.50 12.67
CA LEU A 246 -11.24 20.88 11.57
C LEU A 246 -10.95 19.37 11.46
N ARG A 247 -9.72 18.91 11.71
CA ARG A 247 -9.38 17.48 11.85
C ARG A 247 -10.15 16.81 12.99
N ALA A 248 -10.26 17.47 14.15
CA ALA A 248 -11.01 16.95 15.29
C ALA A 248 -12.53 16.91 15.03
N ILE A 249 -13.07 17.87 14.26
CA ILE A 249 -14.47 17.88 13.80
C ILE A 249 -14.73 16.74 12.80
N MET A 250 -13.85 16.58 11.79
CA MET A 250 -13.94 15.57 10.74
C MET A 250 -13.69 14.12 11.21
N ASN A 251 -13.10 13.93 12.40
CA ASN A 251 -12.97 12.59 13.01
C ASN A 251 -14.34 11.93 13.29
N ASN A 252 -15.41 12.72 13.40
CA ASN A 252 -16.73 12.27 13.86
C ASN A 252 -17.72 12.41 12.70
N GLN A 253 -18.52 11.37 12.41
CA GLN A 253 -19.31 11.28 11.15
C GLN A 253 -20.22 12.49 10.89
N ASN A 254 -20.86 13.03 11.93
CA ASN A 254 -21.71 14.23 11.81
C ASN A 254 -20.89 15.49 11.45
N GLY A 255 -19.71 15.66 12.06
CA GLY A 255 -18.83 16.81 11.78
C GLY A 255 -18.20 16.71 10.40
N PHE A 256 -17.83 15.51 9.97
CA PHE A 256 -17.35 15.22 8.61
C PHE A 256 -18.37 15.63 7.54
N ASN A 257 -19.62 15.18 7.67
CA ASN A 257 -20.70 15.52 6.75
C ASN A 257 -20.96 17.03 6.69
N LEU A 258 -20.96 17.72 7.84
CA LEU A 258 -21.13 19.18 7.90
C LEU A 258 -19.97 19.94 7.23
N VAL A 259 -18.73 19.44 7.32
CA VAL A 259 -17.58 20.06 6.64
C VAL A 259 -17.66 19.88 5.11
N ILE A 260 -18.04 18.70 4.61
CA ILE A 260 -18.20 18.48 3.16
C ILE A 260 -19.36 19.31 2.60
N GLN A 261 -20.48 19.41 3.33
CA GLN A 261 -21.67 20.14 2.89
C GLN A 261 -21.53 21.68 3.03
N HIS A 262 -20.55 22.19 3.76
CA HIS A 262 -20.37 23.63 3.95
C HIS A 262 -19.66 24.29 2.73
N PRO A 263 -20.31 25.22 2.00
CA PRO A 263 -19.88 25.67 0.66
C PRO A 263 -18.44 26.20 0.52
N SER A 264 -17.84 26.72 1.59
CA SER A 264 -16.48 27.29 1.57
C SER A 264 -15.47 26.51 2.42
N ALA A 265 -15.86 25.41 3.08
CA ALA A 265 -14.98 24.78 4.07
C ALA A 265 -13.74 24.14 3.44
N LEU A 266 -13.96 23.33 2.39
CA LEU A 266 -12.87 22.70 1.64
C LEU A 266 -12.03 23.73 0.89
N ASN A 267 -12.62 24.83 0.41
CA ASN A 267 -11.88 25.94 -0.19
C ASN A 267 -10.85 26.54 0.79
N TYR A 268 -11.24 26.81 2.05
CA TYR A 268 -10.32 27.34 3.06
C TYR A 268 -9.30 26.30 3.56
N ILE A 269 -9.67 25.01 3.57
CA ILE A 269 -8.72 23.91 3.83
C ILE A 269 -7.65 23.86 2.71
N THR A 270 -8.04 23.86 1.44
CA THR A 270 -7.12 23.84 0.30
C THR A 270 -6.27 25.13 0.23
N LEU A 271 -6.84 26.31 0.48
CA LEU A 271 -6.08 27.58 0.57
C LEU A 271 -4.99 27.57 1.63
N SER A 272 -5.14 26.76 2.68
CA SER A 272 -4.12 26.59 3.72
C SER A 272 -2.86 25.87 3.23
N LEU A 273 -2.84 25.29 2.01
CA LEU A 273 -1.62 24.73 1.39
C LEU A 273 -0.53 25.76 1.09
N GLN A 274 -0.84 27.06 1.15
CA GLN A 274 0.15 28.14 1.14
C GLN A 274 1.05 28.14 2.39
N HIS A 275 0.61 27.53 3.50
CA HIS A 275 1.30 27.55 4.79
C HIS A 275 2.71 26.92 4.71
N LYS A 276 3.75 27.68 5.09
CA LYS A 276 5.18 27.30 4.92
C LYS A 276 5.58 25.98 5.59
N ASN A 277 5.10 25.72 6.81
CA ASN A 277 5.40 24.48 7.56
C ASN A 277 4.83 23.22 6.87
N TYR A 278 5.72 22.34 6.41
CA TYR A 278 5.39 21.06 5.76
C TYR A 278 4.44 20.15 6.56
N ARG A 279 4.54 20.12 7.90
CA ARG A 279 3.64 19.34 8.75
C ARG A 279 2.21 19.89 8.77
N CYS A 280 2.01 21.16 8.42
CA CYS A 280 0.67 21.71 8.18
C CYS A 280 0.14 21.23 6.82
N LYS A 281 0.95 21.33 5.75
CA LYS A 281 0.59 20.86 4.41
C LYS A 281 0.26 19.36 4.40
N ALA A 282 1.06 18.53 5.06
CA ALA A 282 0.83 17.09 5.19
C ALA A 282 -0.55 16.78 5.78
N LEU A 283 -0.93 17.47 6.87
CA LEU A 283 -2.25 17.32 7.48
C LEU A 283 -3.39 17.79 6.57
N ILE A 284 -3.19 18.87 5.80
CA ILE A 284 -4.20 19.34 4.83
C ILE A 284 -4.40 18.28 3.73
N LEU A 285 -3.30 17.67 3.26
CA LEU A 285 -3.34 16.60 2.25
C LEU A 285 -3.95 15.30 2.79
N GLU A 286 -3.69 14.91 4.05
CA GLU A 286 -4.42 13.83 4.74
C GLU A 286 -5.93 14.06 4.72
N LEU A 287 -6.38 15.28 5.01
CA LEU A 287 -7.79 15.64 5.10
C LEU A 287 -8.46 15.68 3.72
N LEU A 288 -7.82 16.28 2.72
CA LEU A 288 -8.34 16.31 1.35
C LEU A 288 -8.36 14.91 0.74
N ALA A 289 -7.36 14.07 1.01
CA ALA A 289 -7.35 12.66 0.60
C ALA A 289 -8.50 11.85 1.24
N ALA A 290 -8.77 12.05 2.53
CA ALA A 290 -9.88 11.38 3.23
C ALA A 290 -11.26 11.78 2.68
N VAL A 291 -11.44 13.06 2.30
CA VAL A 291 -12.67 13.54 1.66
C VAL A 291 -12.80 13.01 0.22
N CYS A 292 -11.70 12.98 -0.54
CA CYS A 292 -11.68 12.51 -1.92
C CYS A 292 -12.11 11.04 -2.09
N LEU A 293 -11.94 10.21 -1.05
CA LEU A 293 -12.33 8.79 -1.06
C LEU A 293 -13.82 8.53 -0.75
N VAL A 294 -14.61 9.57 -0.47
CA VAL A 294 -16.04 9.46 -0.16
C VAL A 294 -16.88 9.73 -1.41
N GLU A 295 -18.06 9.11 -1.49
CA GLU A 295 -19.02 9.29 -2.58
C GLU A 295 -19.33 10.79 -2.82
N LEU A 296 -19.20 11.24 -4.07
CA LEU A 296 -19.23 12.64 -4.52
C LEU A 296 -18.14 13.58 -3.93
N GLY A 297 -17.25 13.10 -3.06
CA GLY A 297 -16.20 13.90 -2.42
C GLY A 297 -15.07 14.31 -3.38
N HIS A 298 -14.79 13.50 -4.39
CA HIS A 298 -13.76 13.77 -5.42
C HIS A 298 -14.03 15.09 -6.17
N ASP A 299 -15.24 15.26 -6.71
CA ASP A 299 -15.65 16.47 -7.44
C ASP A 299 -15.54 17.73 -6.57
N VAL A 300 -15.86 17.64 -5.28
CA VAL A 300 -15.77 18.78 -4.35
C VAL A 300 -14.32 19.14 -4.03
N VAL A 301 -13.41 18.16 -3.95
CA VAL A 301 -11.97 18.41 -3.81
C VAL A 301 -11.41 19.08 -5.08
N LEU A 302 -11.78 18.61 -6.28
CA LEU A 302 -11.39 19.27 -7.53
C LEU A 302 -11.93 20.70 -7.62
N ALA A 303 -13.20 20.94 -7.28
CA ALA A 303 -13.79 22.27 -7.24
C ALA A 303 -13.07 23.20 -6.25
N ALA A 304 -12.62 22.68 -5.11
CA ALA A 304 -11.80 23.43 -4.15
C ALA A 304 -10.40 23.77 -4.71
N PHE A 305 -9.81 22.90 -5.54
CA PHE A 305 -8.57 23.21 -6.26
C PHE A 305 -8.76 24.17 -7.44
N ASP A 306 -9.92 24.18 -8.11
CA ASP A 306 -10.25 25.22 -9.10
C ASP A 306 -10.50 26.58 -8.44
N ASN A 307 -11.08 26.62 -7.22
CA ASN A 307 -11.13 27.84 -6.43
C ASN A 307 -9.72 28.29 -5.99
N PHE A 308 -8.89 27.35 -5.52
CA PHE A 308 -7.48 27.61 -5.15
C PHE A 308 -6.71 28.23 -6.33
N ARG A 309 -6.81 27.65 -7.53
CA ARG A 309 -6.19 28.17 -8.76
C ARG A 309 -6.53 29.64 -9.00
N ILE A 310 -7.79 30.03 -8.84
CA ILE A 310 -8.27 31.42 -9.03
C ILE A 310 -7.73 32.35 -7.93
N GLU A 311 -7.87 31.96 -6.67
CA GLU A 311 -7.45 32.76 -5.50
C GLU A 311 -5.93 32.94 -5.41
N CYS A 312 -5.17 31.90 -5.78
CA CYS A 312 -3.71 31.87 -5.81
C CYS A 312 -3.11 32.44 -7.11
N GLN A 313 -3.93 32.65 -8.15
CA GLN A 313 -3.53 33.07 -9.49
C GLN A 313 -2.56 32.07 -10.18
N GLU A 314 -2.80 30.78 -9.99
CA GLU A 314 -2.11 29.72 -10.75
C GLU A 314 -2.57 29.70 -12.22
N LYS A 315 -1.68 29.35 -13.15
CA LYS A 315 -2.05 29.15 -14.56
C LYS A 315 -2.83 27.86 -14.71
N HIS A 316 -2.29 26.79 -14.12
CA HIS A 316 -2.82 25.44 -14.10
C HIS A 316 -3.24 25.07 -12.68
N ARG A 317 -4.19 24.13 -12.55
CA ARG A 317 -4.56 23.56 -11.25
C ARG A 317 -3.34 22.87 -10.64
N PHE A 318 -3.20 22.90 -9.31
CA PHE A 318 -2.11 22.24 -8.55
C PHE A 318 -0.68 22.79 -8.76
N GLU A 319 -0.48 23.92 -9.47
CA GLU A 319 0.85 24.46 -9.81
C GLU A 319 1.74 24.71 -8.57
N ILE A 320 1.18 25.28 -7.49
CA ILE A 320 1.87 25.56 -6.22
C ILE A 320 2.08 24.29 -5.40
N LEU A 321 1.14 23.34 -5.45
CA LEU A 321 1.29 22.03 -4.82
C LEU A 321 2.48 21.28 -5.45
N MET A 322 2.50 21.20 -6.78
CA MET A 322 3.57 20.58 -7.54
C MET A 322 4.90 21.31 -7.40
N LYS A 323 4.93 22.65 -7.36
CA LYS A 323 6.15 23.39 -7.01
C LYS A 323 6.65 23.05 -5.61
N SER A 324 5.75 22.95 -4.62
CA SER A 324 6.06 22.60 -3.24
C SER A 324 6.45 21.13 -3.05
N PHE A 325 6.11 20.25 -3.99
CA PHE A 325 6.50 18.84 -4.01
C PHE A 325 7.82 18.61 -4.77
N THR A 326 8.02 19.27 -5.92
CA THR A 326 9.19 19.06 -6.81
C THR A 326 10.44 19.85 -6.39
N GLN A 327 10.26 20.99 -5.72
CA GLN A 327 11.32 21.87 -5.24
C GLN A 327 11.12 22.24 -3.76
N PRO A 328 11.09 21.28 -2.83
CA PRO A 328 10.93 21.56 -1.41
C PRO A 328 12.21 22.20 -0.83
N SER A 329 12.05 23.27 -0.05
CA SER A 329 13.12 23.94 0.69
C SER A 329 13.76 23.03 1.76
N GLU A 330 12.99 22.08 2.29
CA GLU A 330 13.44 21.03 3.21
C GLU A 330 12.74 19.71 2.85
N PHE A 331 13.49 18.61 2.76
CA PHE A 331 12.91 17.29 2.44
C PHE A 331 12.23 16.68 3.67
N ASN A 332 10.93 16.96 3.83
CA ASN A 332 10.12 16.44 4.93
C ASN A 332 9.35 15.17 4.54
N VAL A 333 9.77 14.01 5.06
CA VAL A 333 9.21 12.69 4.68
C VAL A 333 7.69 12.62 4.90
N ASP A 334 7.18 13.08 6.05
CA ASP A 334 5.74 13.09 6.37
C ASP A 334 4.93 13.79 5.25
N TYR A 335 5.40 14.96 4.80
CA TYR A 335 4.78 15.71 3.70
C TYR A 335 4.93 15.03 2.33
N MET A 336 6.11 14.47 2.01
CA MET A 336 6.32 13.80 0.72
C MET A 336 5.43 12.55 0.58
N VAL A 337 5.26 11.79 1.66
CA VAL A 337 4.32 10.66 1.73
C VAL A 337 2.88 11.14 1.57
N ALA A 338 2.44 12.13 2.35
CA ALA A 338 1.06 12.64 2.28
C ALA A 338 0.71 13.29 0.93
N CYS A 339 1.66 13.98 0.31
CA CYS A 339 1.50 14.58 -1.02
C CYS A 339 1.42 13.52 -2.11
N MET A 340 2.29 12.52 -2.09
CA MET A 340 2.22 11.42 -3.06
C MET A 340 0.95 10.59 -2.89
N GLN A 341 0.55 10.29 -1.64
CA GLN A 341 -0.71 9.62 -1.34
C GLN A 341 -1.92 10.42 -1.82
N PHE A 342 -1.92 11.75 -1.68
CA PHE A 342 -2.98 12.61 -2.22
C PHE A 342 -3.02 12.56 -3.76
N ILE A 343 -1.87 12.63 -4.44
CA ILE A 343 -1.77 12.52 -5.91
C ILE A 343 -2.30 11.16 -6.38
N ASN A 344 -1.90 10.07 -5.72
CA ASN A 344 -2.39 8.71 -5.99
C ASN A 344 -3.92 8.65 -5.90
N ILE A 345 -4.51 9.24 -4.87
CA ILE A 345 -5.95 9.22 -4.65
C ILE A 345 -6.68 10.11 -5.67
N ILE A 346 -6.28 11.37 -5.86
CA ILE A 346 -7.00 12.31 -6.75
C ILE A 346 -6.95 11.86 -8.22
N VAL A 347 -5.86 11.22 -8.68
CA VAL A 347 -5.75 10.70 -10.05
C VAL A 347 -6.43 9.34 -10.20
N HIS A 348 -6.17 8.37 -9.30
CA HIS A 348 -6.51 6.97 -9.57
C HIS A 348 -7.87 6.50 -9.00
N SER A 349 -8.52 7.26 -8.11
CA SER A 349 -9.82 6.85 -7.52
C SER A 349 -11.04 7.07 -8.43
N VAL A 350 -10.90 7.77 -9.56
CA VAL A 350 -12.01 8.07 -10.48
C VAL A 350 -12.50 6.83 -11.25
N GLN A 351 -13.81 6.79 -11.52
CA GLN A 351 -14.45 5.65 -12.18
C GLN A 351 -14.33 5.69 -13.72
N ASP A 352 -14.24 6.87 -14.33
CA ASP A 352 -13.99 6.99 -15.77
C ASP A 352 -12.48 6.91 -16.06
N MET A 353 -12.09 5.89 -16.83
CA MET A 353 -10.70 5.66 -17.23
C MET A 353 -10.17 6.78 -18.13
N ASN A 354 -11.02 7.43 -18.93
CA ASN A 354 -10.61 8.58 -19.75
C ASN A 354 -10.27 9.78 -18.86
N TYR A 355 -11.09 10.01 -17.83
CA TYR A 355 -10.84 11.06 -16.85
C TYR A 355 -9.60 10.78 -15.99
N ARG A 356 -9.34 9.50 -15.66
CA ARG A 356 -8.09 9.06 -15.00
C ARG A 356 -6.85 9.41 -15.83
N VAL A 357 -6.87 9.11 -17.14
CA VAL A 357 -5.79 9.49 -18.06
C VAL A 357 -5.66 11.02 -18.18
N TYR A 358 -6.76 11.75 -18.25
CA TYR A 358 -6.74 13.23 -18.27
C TYR A 358 -6.08 13.83 -17.02
N LEU A 359 -6.44 13.36 -15.82
CA LEU A 359 -5.82 13.82 -14.57
C LEU A 359 -4.34 13.41 -14.46
N GLN A 360 -3.97 12.24 -14.96
CA GLN A 360 -2.57 11.79 -15.05
C GLN A 360 -1.75 12.72 -15.95
N GLU A 361 -2.25 13.08 -17.14
CA GLU A 361 -1.59 14.04 -18.03
C GLU A 361 -1.55 15.47 -17.44
N GLU A 362 -2.56 15.90 -16.66
CA GLU A 362 -2.51 17.18 -15.93
C GLU A 362 -1.32 17.25 -14.96
N PHE A 363 -1.09 16.19 -14.16
CA PHE A 363 0.07 16.13 -13.24
C PHE A 363 1.41 15.96 -13.97
N LYS A 364 1.44 15.23 -15.07
CA LYS A 364 2.63 15.03 -15.92
C LYS A 364 3.07 16.33 -16.61
N LEU A 365 2.13 17.16 -17.06
CA LEU A 365 2.40 18.52 -17.56
C LEU A 365 2.97 19.47 -16.49
N LEU A 366 2.78 19.16 -15.20
CA LEU A 366 3.41 19.84 -14.06
C LEU A 366 4.77 19.22 -13.66
N GLY A 367 5.32 18.30 -14.45
CA GLY A 367 6.64 17.71 -14.25
C GLY A 367 6.71 16.56 -13.25
N LEU A 368 5.59 15.89 -12.95
CA LEU A 368 5.56 14.79 -11.99
C LEU A 368 6.54 13.66 -12.37
N ASP A 369 6.45 13.11 -13.58
CA ASP A 369 7.23 11.95 -14.04
C ASP A 369 8.75 12.13 -13.89
N GLU A 370 9.27 13.30 -14.26
CA GLU A 370 10.69 13.64 -14.14
C GLU A 370 11.12 13.72 -12.67
N CYS A 371 10.23 14.23 -11.82
CA CYS A 371 10.47 14.35 -10.41
C CYS A 371 10.41 13.01 -9.67
N LEU A 372 9.49 12.11 -10.05
CA LEU A 372 9.42 10.75 -9.49
C LEU A 372 10.68 9.94 -9.81
N LYS A 373 11.17 10.01 -11.06
CA LYS A 373 12.44 9.38 -11.47
C LYS A 373 13.60 9.88 -10.60
N LYS A 374 13.74 11.20 -10.48
CA LYS A 374 14.72 11.84 -9.60
C LYS A 374 14.58 11.43 -8.12
N TYR A 375 13.37 11.23 -7.60
CA TYR A 375 13.16 10.79 -6.22
C TYR A 375 13.50 9.32 -5.99
N LEU A 376 13.24 8.43 -6.95
CA LEU A 376 13.68 7.03 -6.91
C LEU A 376 15.22 6.94 -6.88
N GLU A 377 15.91 7.77 -7.67
CA GLU A 377 17.38 7.83 -7.70
C GLU A 377 18.01 8.40 -6.40
N LEU A 378 17.44 9.50 -5.87
CA LEU A 378 18.06 10.25 -4.76
C LEU A 378 17.60 9.84 -3.36
N HIS A 379 16.45 9.19 -3.22
CA HIS A 379 15.81 8.93 -1.91
C HIS A 379 15.39 7.46 -1.70
N GLY A 380 16.06 6.51 -2.39
CA GLY A 380 15.78 5.07 -2.29
C GLY A 380 15.84 4.46 -0.88
N GLU A 381 16.40 5.16 0.12
CA GLU A 381 16.40 4.78 1.54
C GLU A 381 15.07 5.09 2.28
N CYS A 382 14.11 5.75 1.61
CA CYS A 382 12.86 6.23 2.24
C CYS A 382 11.66 5.30 1.95
N ASP A 383 11.71 4.04 2.38
CA ASP A 383 10.74 2.95 2.13
C ASP A 383 9.27 3.41 1.95
N LEU A 384 8.72 4.14 2.92
CA LEU A 384 7.31 4.53 2.93
C LEU A 384 6.95 5.54 1.82
N PHE A 385 7.90 6.40 1.42
CA PHE A 385 7.71 7.34 0.31
C PHE A 385 7.89 6.62 -1.03
N ILE A 386 8.93 5.80 -1.16
CA ILE A 386 9.20 4.98 -2.35
C ILE A 386 8.01 4.03 -2.64
N LEU A 387 7.37 3.47 -1.61
CA LEU A 387 6.14 2.68 -1.75
C LEU A 387 4.96 3.48 -2.34
N GLN A 388 4.82 4.77 -2.00
CA GLN A 388 3.79 5.63 -2.62
C GLN A 388 4.12 5.96 -4.09
N ILE A 389 5.41 6.06 -4.45
CA ILE A 389 5.83 6.25 -5.84
C ILE A 389 5.53 4.99 -6.67
N HIS A 390 5.87 3.79 -6.16
CA HIS A 390 5.51 2.54 -6.83
C HIS A 390 4.00 2.39 -6.98
N ALA A 391 3.22 2.69 -5.93
CA ALA A 391 1.75 2.64 -6.00
C ALA A 391 1.14 3.58 -7.06
N PHE A 392 1.83 4.66 -7.45
CA PHE A 392 1.46 5.50 -8.60
C PHE A 392 1.83 4.84 -9.93
N LEU A 393 3.08 4.39 -10.06
CA LEU A 393 3.62 3.83 -11.30
C LEU A 393 2.93 2.50 -11.68
N ASP A 394 2.62 1.65 -10.70
CA ASP A 394 1.84 0.42 -10.87
C ASP A 394 0.38 0.69 -11.31
N ASN A 395 -0.08 1.94 -11.17
CA ASN A 395 -1.42 2.42 -11.53
C ASN A 395 -1.42 3.36 -12.75
N TYR A 396 -0.26 3.60 -13.36
CA TYR A 396 -0.06 4.54 -14.46
C TYR A 396 -0.54 3.95 -15.80
N PHE A 397 -1.32 4.72 -16.55
CA PHE A 397 -1.83 4.34 -17.86
C PHE A 397 -0.89 4.81 -18.98
N ASP A 398 -0.22 3.87 -19.66
CA ASP A 398 0.39 4.13 -20.96
C ASP A 398 -0.59 3.72 -22.08
N VAL A 399 -1.24 4.73 -22.68
CA VAL A 399 -2.20 4.52 -23.78
C VAL A 399 -1.50 4.05 -25.06
N GLY A 400 -0.21 4.36 -25.24
CA GLY A 400 0.57 3.88 -26.38
C GLY A 400 0.82 2.37 -26.29
N GLN A 401 1.34 1.91 -25.15
CA GLN A 401 1.56 0.48 -24.89
C GLN A 401 0.24 -0.31 -24.99
N LEU A 402 -0.85 0.21 -24.41
CA LEU A 402 -2.16 -0.45 -24.46
C LEU A 402 -2.73 -0.57 -25.88
N LEU A 403 -2.36 0.31 -26.81
CA LEU A 403 -2.73 0.19 -28.23
C LEU A 403 -1.86 -0.84 -28.95
N GLU A 404 -0.55 -0.87 -28.70
CA GLU A 404 0.38 -1.87 -29.26
C GLU A 404 0.05 -3.30 -28.77
N ASP A 405 -0.27 -3.45 -27.48
CA ASP A 405 -0.74 -4.70 -26.87
C ASP A 405 -2.07 -5.16 -27.50
N SER A 406 -2.96 -4.22 -27.80
CA SER A 406 -4.26 -4.50 -28.44
C SER A 406 -4.10 -4.95 -29.90
N GLU A 407 -3.20 -4.32 -30.66
CA GLU A 407 -2.88 -4.78 -32.02
C GLU A 407 -2.20 -6.16 -32.00
N THR A 408 -1.19 -6.34 -31.14
CA THR A 408 -0.48 -7.61 -30.95
C THR A 408 -1.44 -8.75 -30.58
N LYS A 409 -2.40 -8.48 -29.69
CA LYS A 409 -3.50 -9.40 -29.34
C LYS A 409 -4.38 -9.72 -30.55
N GLN A 410 -4.73 -8.74 -31.38
CA GLN A 410 -5.54 -8.97 -32.58
C GLN A 410 -4.80 -9.81 -33.63
N GLN A 411 -3.50 -9.58 -33.81
CA GLN A 411 -2.63 -10.41 -34.66
C GLN A 411 -2.53 -11.85 -34.13
N ALA A 412 -2.39 -12.03 -32.81
CA ALA A 412 -2.36 -13.34 -32.16
C ALA A 412 -3.70 -14.10 -32.33
N ILE A 413 -4.84 -13.42 -32.18
CA ILE A 413 -6.18 -14.01 -32.42
C ILE A 413 -6.32 -14.47 -33.87
N ALA A 414 -5.86 -13.68 -34.84
CA ALA A 414 -5.87 -14.07 -36.25
C ALA A 414 -5.02 -15.33 -36.49
N LYS A 415 -3.84 -15.44 -35.86
CA LYS A 415 -2.98 -16.62 -35.97
C LYS A 415 -3.56 -17.87 -35.27
N VAL A 416 -4.29 -17.70 -34.18
CA VAL A 416 -5.05 -18.81 -33.56
C VAL A 416 -6.10 -19.34 -34.53
N SER A 417 -6.89 -18.46 -35.16
CA SER A 417 -7.92 -18.86 -36.14
C SER A 417 -7.32 -19.59 -37.35
N GLU A 418 -6.15 -19.17 -37.86
CA GLU A 418 -5.44 -19.86 -38.94
C GLU A 418 -4.96 -21.27 -38.53
N LEU A 419 -4.52 -21.44 -37.28
CA LEU A 419 -4.10 -22.73 -36.73
C LEU A 419 -5.29 -23.66 -36.43
N GLU A 420 -6.44 -23.10 -36.03
CA GLU A 420 -7.70 -23.84 -35.87
C GLU A 420 -8.22 -24.37 -37.23
N GLU A 421 -8.14 -23.57 -38.29
CA GLU A 421 -8.47 -24.00 -39.67
C GLU A 421 -7.52 -25.12 -40.14
N GLN A 422 -6.20 -24.95 -39.96
CA GLN A 422 -5.21 -25.96 -40.32
C GLN A 422 -5.38 -27.26 -39.54
N LEU A 423 -5.74 -27.19 -38.25
CA LEU A 423 -6.04 -28.36 -37.43
C LEU A 423 -7.34 -29.04 -37.88
N GLY A 424 -8.36 -28.28 -38.28
CA GLY A 424 -9.58 -28.81 -38.91
C GLY A 424 -9.29 -29.61 -40.18
N ILE A 425 -8.53 -29.03 -41.11
CA ILE A 425 -8.11 -29.67 -42.37
C ILE A 425 -7.26 -30.92 -42.10
N ALA A 426 -6.35 -30.86 -41.14
CA ALA A 426 -5.53 -32.01 -40.74
C ALA A 426 -6.38 -33.14 -40.14
N ASN A 427 -7.39 -32.81 -39.34
CA ASN A 427 -8.29 -33.78 -38.72
C ASN A 427 -9.23 -34.44 -39.75
N GLU A 428 -9.78 -33.67 -40.69
CA GLU A 428 -10.56 -34.20 -41.83
C GLU A 428 -9.70 -35.17 -42.66
N ARG A 429 -8.47 -34.79 -43.00
CA ARG A 429 -7.51 -35.65 -43.72
C ARG A 429 -7.16 -36.94 -42.96
N VAL A 430 -7.05 -36.89 -41.63
CA VAL A 430 -6.87 -38.10 -40.82
C VAL A 430 -8.11 -39.00 -40.91
N GLN A 431 -9.30 -38.43 -40.80
CA GLN A 431 -10.57 -39.15 -40.91
C GLN A 431 -10.77 -39.79 -42.30
N GLU A 432 -10.39 -39.11 -43.39
CA GLU A 432 -10.33 -39.70 -44.74
C GLU A 432 -9.42 -40.92 -44.80
N LEU A 433 -8.22 -40.82 -44.24
CA LEU A 433 -7.23 -41.91 -44.24
C LEU A 433 -7.67 -43.09 -43.37
N GLU A 434 -8.31 -42.83 -42.23
CA GLU A 434 -8.90 -43.87 -41.38
C GLU A 434 -10.03 -44.61 -42.12
N ASN A 435 -10.95 -43.89 -42.76
CA ASN A 435 -12.02 -44.48 -43.58
C ASN A 435 -11.48 -45.29 -44.77
N GLY A 436 -10.46 -44.79 -45.46
CA GLY A 436 -9.80 -45.49 -46.58
C GLY A 436 -9.05 -46.74 -46.14
N ASN A 437 -8.39 -46.70 -44.98
CA ASN A 437 -7.71 -47.85 -44.39
C ASN A 437 -8.71 -48.89 -43.87
N LEU A 438 -9.80 -48.47 -43.22
CA LEU A 438 -10.89 -49.35 -42.79
C LEU A 438 -11.51 -50.08 -43.99
N THR A 439 -11.74 -49.35 -45.09
CA THR A 439 -12.24 -49.94 -46.35
C THR A 439 -11.31 -51.06 -46.83
N LYS A 440 -10.01 -50.79 -46.96
CA LYS A 440 -8.99 -51.80 -47.34
C LYS A 440 -8.91 -52.97 -46.37
N ILE A 441 -9.07 -52.75 -45.06
CA ILE A 441 -9.13 -53.83 -44.07
C ILE A 441 -10.33 -54.74 -44.37
N THR A 442 -11.51 -54.20 -44.67
CA THR A 442 -12.68 -55.05 -45.04
C THR A 442 -12.52 -55.76 -46.38
N GLU A 443 -11.80 -55.17 -47.35
CA GLU A 443 -11.49 -55.83 -48.63
C GLU A 443 -10.50 -56.99 -48.43
N LEU A 444 -9.43 -56.77 -47.66
CA LEU A 444 -8.45 -57.80 -47.33
C LEU A 444 -9.07 -58.93 -46.48
N GLN A 445 -9.97 -58.61 -45.55
CA GLN A 445 -10.74 -59.61 -44.80
C GLN A 445 -11.61 -60.48 -45.73
N LYS A 446 -12.34 -59.88 -46.68
CA LYS A 446 -13.13 -60.63 -47.67
C LYS A 446 -12.24 -61.52 -48.55
N ALA A 447 -11.13 -60.99 -49.04
CA ALA A 447 -10.15 -61.74 -49.84
C ALA A 447 -9.52 -62.90 -49.05
N LEU A 448 -9.21 -62.70 -47.77
CA LEU A 448 -8.74 -63.75 -46.87
C LEU A 448 -9.78 -64.85 -46.71
N THR A 449 -11.02 -64.52 -46.35
CA THR A 449 -12.10 -65.52 -46.15
C THR A 449 -12.40 -66.32 -47.43
N PHE A 450 -12.32 -65.68 -48.60
CA PHE A 450 -12.47 -66.38 -49.88
C PHE A 450 -11.29 -67.32 -50.18
N ALA A 451 -10.05 -66.90 -49.86
CA ALA A 451 -8.88 -67.76 -49.99
C ALA A 451 -8.91 -68.94 -49.00
N GLU A 452 -9.40 -68.75 -47.78
CA GLU A 452 -9.62 -69.79 -46.78
C GLU A 452 -10.69 -70.80 -47.24
N GLU A 453 -11.81 -70.33 -47.79
CA GLU A 453 -12.84 -71.20 -48.39
C GLU A 453 -12.28 -72.03 -49.55
N GLN A 454 -11.50 -71.40 -50.45
CA GLN A 454 -10.86 -72.10 -51.57
C GLN A 454 -9.78 -73.10 -51.13
N MET A 455 -9.02 -72.81 -50.08
CA MET A 455 -8.09 -73.79 -49.48
C MET A 455 -8.83 -74.97 -48.88
N GLU A 456 -9.93 -74.74 -48.16
CA GLU A 456 -10.74 -75.81 -47.56
C GLU A 456 -11.44 -76.65 -48.63
N ASN A 457 -11.85 -76.06 -49.76
CA ASN A 457 -12.40 -76.78 -50.90
C ASN A 457 -11.34 -77.65 -51.60
N MET A 458 -10.16 -77.11 -51.95
CA MET A 458 -9.07 -77.93 -52.50
C MET A 458 -8.58 -79.01 -51.52
N LYS A 459 -8.66 -78.76 -50.21
CA LYS A 459 -8.35 -79.76 -49.17
C LYS A 459 -9.36 -80.91 -49.17
N LYS A 460 -10.67 -80.64 -49.30
CA LYS A 460 -11.70 -81.69 -49.50
C LYS A 460 -11.43 -82.48 -50.77
N GLU A 461 -11.23 -81.81 -51.91
CA GLU A 461 -10.92 -82.48 -53.19
C GLU A 461 -9.68 -83.37 -53.09
N ARG A 462 -8.60 -82.89 -52.45
CA ARG A 462 -7.39 -83.66 -52.17
C ARG A 462 -7.69 -84.88 -51.31
N ASP A 463 -8.53 -84.74 -50.29
CA ASP A 463 -8.85 -85.81 -49.34
C ASP A 463 -9.78 -86.85 -49.98
N ASP A 464 -10.74 -86.44 -50.83
CA ASP A 464 -11.57 -87.33 -51.68
C ASP A 464 -10.72 -88.08 -52.72
N ILE A 465 -9.78 -87.40 -53.37
CA ILE A 465 -8.80 -88.02 -54.29
C ILE A 465 -7.90 -89.00 -53.53
N SER A 466 -7.47 -88.66 -52.31
CA SER A 466 -6.68 -89.54 -51.44
C SER A 466 -7.47 -90.79 -51.04
N HIS A 467 -8.73 -90.64 -50.64
CA HIS A 467 -9.63 -91.77 -50.39
C HIS A 467 -9.77 -92.66 -51.64
N THR A 468 -10.04 -92.05 -52.80
CA THR A 468 -10.18 -92.77 -54.08
C THR A 468 -8.90 -93.54 -54.45
N LEU A 469 -7.73 -92.91 -54.32
CA LEU A 469 -6.43 -93.55 -54.56
C LEU A 469 -6.14 -94.69 -53.58
N ASN A 470 -6.51 -94.55 -52.30
CA ASN A 470 -6.33 -95.60 -51.32
C ASN A 470 -7.26 -96.81 -51.60
N THR A 471 -8.52 -96.59 -51.98
CA THR A 471 -9.42 -97.66 -52.42
C THR A 471 -8.92 -98.37 -53.69
N LEU A 472 -8.45 -97.63 -54.68
CA LEU A 472 -7.84 -98.19 -55.90
C LEU A 472 -6.57 -98.99 -55.59
N ARG A 473 -5.70 -98.47 -54.70
CA ARG A 473 -4.49 -99.15 -54.25
C ARG A 473 -4.81 -100.46 -53.52
N GLN A 474 -5.80 -100.46 -52.65
CA GLN A 474 -6.27 -101.67 -51.97
C GLN A 474 -6.76 -102.72 -52.98
N SER A 475 -7.56 -102.31 -53.96
CA SER A 475 -8.04 -103.19 -55.05
C SER A 475 -6.93 -103.73 -55.96
N GLN A 476 -5.85 -102.97 -56.19
CA GLN A 476 -4.67 -103.47 -56.92
C GLN A 476 -3.80 -104.40 -56.06
N GLN A 477 -3.65 -104.12 -54.77
CA GLN A 477 -2.82 -104.89 -53.86
C GLN A 477 -3.43 -106.28 -53.56
N GLU A 478 -4.75 -106.42 -53.65
CA GLU A 478 -5.45 -107.72 -53.68
C GLU A 478 -5.23 -108.53 -54.97
N ARG A 479 -4.66 -107.94 -56.04
CA ARG A 479 -4.38 -108.59 -57.33
C ARG A 479 -2.89 -108.79 -57.64
N GLY A 480 -1.99 -108.34 -56.77
CA GLY A 480 -0.56 -108.18 -57.08
C GLY A 480 0.40 -108.80 -56.05
N SER A 481 0.39 -110.13 -55.92
CA SER A 481 1.38 -110.86 -55.09
C SER A 481 1.80 -112.18 -55.74
N LEU A 482 2.95 -112.17 -56.43
CA LEU A 482 3.85 -113.31 -56.75
C LEU A 482 4.96 -112.87 -57.72
N ASN A 483 6.22 -113.25 -57.43
CA ASN A 483 7.46 -113.00 -58.22
C ASN A 483 7.86 -111.52 -58.40
N GLY A 484 9.14 -111.16 -58.66
CA GLY A 484 10.37 -111.96 -58.85
C GLY A 484 11.64 -111.09 -58.71
N SER A 485 12.81 -111.65 -59.04
CA SER A 485 14.13 -111.12 -58.59
C SER A 485 14.98 -110.36 -59.62
N SER A 486 15.91 -109.53 -59.09
CA SER A 486 17.31 -109.29 -59.56
C SER A 486 17.69 -108.22 -60.62
N SER A 487 18.90 -107.65 -60.39
CA SER A 487 19.88 -107.00 -61.30
C SER A 487 19.64 -105.61 -61.93
N SER A 488 20.27 -104.60 -61.31
CA SER A 488 21.22 -103.59 -61.87
C SER A 488 21.06 -102.99 -63.28
N ILE A 489 21.08 -101.65 -63.37
CA ILE A 489 21.59 -100.83 -64.50
C ILE A 489 22.08 -99.46 -63.95
N SER A 490 22.93 -98.75 -64.70
CA SER A 490 23.61 -97.50 -64.31
C SER A 490 23.02 -96.23 -64.95
N SER A 491 23.65 -95.08 -64.61
CA SER A 491 23.59 -93.73 -65.21
C SER A 491 22.42 -92.78 -64.85
N ALA A 492 22.79 -91.49 -64.75
CA ALA A 492 21.99 -90.29 -64.49
C ALA A 492 22.09 -89.36 -65.73
N PRO A 493 21.60 -88.08 -65.77
CA PRO A 493 20.91 -87.22 -64.78
C PRO A 493 19.55 -86.69 -65.36
N PRO A 494 18.94 -85.55 -64.92
CA PRO A 494 19.15 -84.69 -63.74
C PRO A 494 17.93 -84.55 -62.81
N GLY A 495 18.15 -84.06 -61.59
CA GLY A 495 17.11 -83.81 -60.57
C GLY A 495 16.80 -82.32 -60.37
N ALA A 496 15.54 -82.01 -60.07
CA ALA A 496 15.04 -80.66 -59.76
C ALA A 496 15.20 -80.29 -58.26
N PRO A 497 15.18 -78.99 -57.89
CA PRO A 497 15.10 -78.55 -56.49
C PRO A 497 13.72 -78.82 -55.87
N PRO A 498 13.63 -78.90 -54.54
CA PRO A 498 13.04 -77.77 -53.81
C PRO A 498 13.74 -77.42 -52.48
N ASN A 499 13.27 -76.34 -51.84
CA ASN A 499 13.41 -75.86 -50.44
C ASN A 499 14.24 -76.74 -49.45
N GLU A 500 15.07 -76.16 -48.57
CA GLU A 500 14.79 -74.97 -47.76
C GLU A 500 15.90 -73.90 -47.79
N SER A 501 15.54 -72.63 -48.02
CA SER A 501 16.45 -71.50 -48.18
C SER A 501 16.70 -70.72 -46.89
N SER A 502 17.59 -71.23 -46.03
CA SER A 502 18.17 -70.45 -44.94
C SER A 502 19.20 -69.44 -45.46
N TYR A 503 18.91 -68.14 -45.37
CA TYR A 503 19.81 -67.08 -45.84
C TYR A 503 20.59 -66.41 -44.68
N GLN A 504 21.92 -66.44 -44.77
CA GLN A 504 22.82 -65.54 -44.03
C GLN A 504 24.05 -65.16 -44.87
N ASN A 505 24.49 -63.89 -44.75
CA ASN A 505 25.85 -63.35 -44.93
C ASN A 505 26.63 -63.72 -46.22
N ASN A 506 27.04 -62.77 -47.07
CA ASN A 506 27.94 -61.64 -46.75
C ASN A 506 27.77 -60.49 -47.79
N LYS A 507 27.80 -59.20 -47.43
CA LYS A 507 28.97 -58.31 -47.17
C LYS A 507 29.94 -58.21 -48.37
N ILE A 508 30.43 -57.05 -48.85
CA ILE A 508 30.41 -55.61 -48.46
C ILE A 508 30.60 -54.81 -49.79
N SER A 509 30.20 -53.55 -50.07
CA SER A 509 30.23 -52.22 -49.40
C SER A 509 29.27 -51.25 -50.15
N SER A 510 28.98 -49.98 -49.81
CA SER A 510 29.12 -49.11 -48.61
C SER A 510 28.29 -47.81 -48.80
N ILE A 511 28.12 -47.01 -47.73
CA ILE A 511 27.57 -45.62 -47.70
C ILE A 511 26.08 -45.43 -48.06
N SER A 512 25.22 -45.36 -47.03
CA SER A 512 24.37 -44.19 -46.68
C SER A 512 23.42 -44.58 -45.53
N MET A 513 22.97 -43.62 -44.71
CA MET A 513 22.17 -43.91 -43.50
C MET A 513 20.71 -43.44 -43.65
N MET A 514 19.76 -44.31 -43.29
CA MET A 514 18.36 -43.91 -43.04
C MET A 514 18.24 -43.24 -41.66
N PRO A 515 17.34 -42.26 -41.48
CA PRO A 515 16.89 -41.82 -40.16
C PRO A 515 15.99 -42.89 -39.50
N PRO A 516 15.90 -42.93 -38.15
CA PRO A 516 15.01 -43.83 -37.43
C PRO A 516 13.52 -43.42 -37.53
N PRO A 517 12.57 -44.35 -37.32
CA PRO A 517 11.14 -44.03 -37.28
C PRO A 517 10.74 -43.21 -36.04
N PRO A 518 9.66 -42.42 -36.11
CA PRO A 518 9.13 -41.67 -34.97
C PRO A 518 8.46 -42.59 -33.92
N PRO A 519 8.36 -42.15 -32.65
CA PRO A 519 7.66 -42.87 -31.60
C PRO A 519 6.13 -42.87 -31.79
N PRO A 520 5.40 -43.82 -31.17
CA PRO A 520 3.94 -43.88 -31.23
C PRO A 520 3.27 -42.72 -30.46
N PRO A 521 2.04 -42.32 -30.83
CA PRO A 521 1.29 -41.28 -30.14
C PRO A 521 0.81 -41.73 -28.74
N PRO A 522 0.61 -40.79 -27.79
CA PRO A 522 0.04 -41.09 -26.48
C PRO A 522 -1.47 -41.42 -26.58
N PRO A 523 -2.01 -42.25 -25.67
CA PRO A 523 -3.44 -42.56 -25.63
C PRO A 523 -4.28 -41.36 -25.13
N PRO A 524 -5.57 -41.30 -25.49
CA PRO A 524 -6.47 -40.23 -25.04
C PRO A 524 -6.75 -40.30 -23.52
N PRO A 525 -7.06 -39.16 -22.87
CA PRO A 525 -7.29 -39.10 -21.44
C PRO A 525 -8.64 -39.74 -21.04
N ASN A 526 -8.59 -40.80 -20.24
CA ASN A 526 -9.79 -41.36 -19.60
C ASN A 526 -10.34 -40.39 -18.54
N PHE A 527 -11.58 -39.94 -18.73
CA PHE A 527 -12.35 -39.31 -17.65
C PHE A 527 -12.78 -40.38 -16.64
N ILE A 528 -12.13 -40.39 -15.46
CA ILE A 528 -12.53 -41.19 -14.30
C ILE A 528 -12.84 -40.22 -13.16
N PRO A 529 -14.01 -40.32 -12.49
CA PRO A 529 -14.35 -39.44 -11.36
C PRO A 529 -13.43 -39.72 -10.15
N PRO A 530 -13.17 -38.71 -9.30
CA PRO A 530 -12.23 -38.85 -8.18
C PRO A 530 -12.73 -39.86 -7.13
N PRO A 531 -11.85 -40.74 -6.60
CA PRO A 531 -12.21 -41.70 -5.57
C PRO A 531 -12.41 -41.03 -4.18
N PRO A 532 -13.20 -41.63 -3.28
CA PRO A 532 -13.37 -41.14 -1.91
C PRO A 532 -12.08 -41.32 -1.07
N PRO A 533 -11.85 -40.47 -0.05
CA PRO A 533 -10.65 -40.53 0.78
C PRO A 533 -10.58 -41.80 1.66
N PRO A 534 -9.41 -42.42 1.85
CA PRO A 534 -9.25 -43.56 2.76
C PRO A 534 -9.44 -43.17 4.24
N GLY A 535 -10.07 -44.06 5.01
CA GLY A 535 -10.12 -43.96 6.47
C GLY A 535 -8.77 -44.30 7.14
N PRO A 536 -8.49 -43.79 8.35
CA PRO A 536 -7.22 -44.03 9.03
C PRO A 536 -7.10 -45.47 9.56
N PRO A 537 -5.94 -46.14 9.39
CA PRO A 537 -5.67 -47.45 10.00
C PRO A 537 -5.40 -47.35 11.52
N PRO A 538 -5.59 -48.44 12.29
CA PRO A 538 -5.45 -48.43 13.74
C PRO A 538 -3.97 -48.44 14.20
N PRO A 539 -3.68 -47.94 15.42
CA PRO A 539 -2.33 -47.92 15.96
C PRO A 539 -1.88 -49.30 16.46
N ILE A 540 -0.70 -49.76 16.02
CA ILE A 540 0.01 -50.90 16.61
C ILE A 540 1.27 -50.36 17.31
N PHE A 541 1.42 -50.73 18.58
CA PHE A 541 2.55 -50.32 19.43
C PHE A 541 3.79 -51.19 19.20
N GLY A 542 4.98 -50.57 19.34
CA GLY A 542 6.10 -51.20 20.02
C GLY A 542 7.10 -52.04 19.21
N ILE A 543 7.94 -51.38 18.39
CA ILE A 543 9.31 -51.85 18.10
C ILE A 543 10.27 -50.65 18.24
N PRO A 544 11.35 -50.73 19.04
CA PRO A 544 12.36 -49.67 19.10
C PRO A 544 13.34 -49.75 17.91
N PRO A 545 13.68 -48.62 17.25
CA PRO A 545 14.59 -48.63 16.11
C PRO A 545 16.09 -48.71 16.52
N PRO A 546 17.00 -49.13 15.61
CA PRO A 546 18.42 -49.35 15.92
C PRO A 546 19.28 -48.06 15.95
N PRO A 547 20.59 -48.16 16.26
CA PRO A 547 21.50 -47.01 16.29
C PRO A 547 21.63 -46.27 14.94
N PRO A 548 21.89 -44.95 14.92
CA PRO A 548 21.91 -44.16 13.68
C PRO A 548 23.17 -44.40 12.83
N GLY A 549 23.02 -44.39 11.50
CA GLY A 549 24.16 -44.17 10.59
C GLY A 549 24.16 -44.86 9.21
N MET A 550 23.23 -45.77 8.89
CA MET A 550 23.33 -46.62 7.68
C MET A 550 22.07 -46.77 6.82
N LEU A 551 21.15 -45.80 6.83
CA LEU A 551 20.03 -45.73 5.87
C LEU A 551 19.76 -44.27 5.49
N ASP A 552 19.55 -44.03 4.19
CA ASP A 552 19.07 -42.73 3.69
C ASP A 552 17.61 -42.47 4.14
N PRO A 553 17.25 -41.21 4.45
CA PRO A 553 15.92 -40.88 4.95
C PRO A 553 14.84 -40.97 3.85
N PRO A 554 13.61 -41.40 4.17
CA PRO A 554 12.53 -41.49 3.20
C PRO A 554 12.08 -40.10 2.71
N PRO A 555 11.53 -39.98 1.48
CA PRO A 555 11.10 -38.71 0.91
C PRO A 555 10.10 -37.96 1.80
N GLY A 556 10.40 -36.69 2.10
CA GLY A 556 9.56 -35.82 2.94
C GLY A 556 9.91 -35.78 4.43
N SER A 557 10.95 -36.49 4.88
CA SER A 557 11.48 -36.36 6.24
C SER A 557 12.29 -35.07 6.42
N MET A 558 11.73 -34.05 7.08
CA MET A 558 12.49 -32.85 7.46
C MET A 558 13.49 -33.17 8.56
N THR A 559 14.77 -32.91 8.29
CA THR A 559 15.85 -33.04 9.28
C THR A 559 15.74 -31.98 10.37
N ILE A 560 16.26 -32.28 11.56
CA ILE A 560 16.29 -31.34 12.68
C ILE A 560 17.30 -30.23 12.35
N LYS A 561 16.82 -29.00 12.11
CA LYS A 561 17.68 -27.85 11.78
C LYS A 561 18.80 -27.70 12.82
N LYS A 562 20.05 -27.58 12.33
CA LYS A 562 21.26 -27.56 13.15
C LYS A 562 21.29 -26.30 14.02
N LYS A 563 21.27 -26.46 15.34
CA LYS A 563 21.50 -25.36 16.28
C LYS A 563 22.95 -24.87 16.15
N ILE A 564 23.12 -23.57 15.95
CA ILE A 564 24.42 -22.90 16.00
C ILE A 564 24.71 -22.54 17.46
N GLU A 565 25.98 -22.66 17.86
CA GLU A 565 26.45 -22.22 19.17
C GLU A 565 27.41 -21.05 18.98
N THR A 566 27.12 -19.91 19.59
CA THR A 566 27.87 -18.66 19.39
C THR A 566 29.02 -18.54 20.39
N LYS A 567 30.14 -17.98 19.95
CA LYS A 567 31.32 -17.69 20.77
C LYS A 567 31.07 -16.54 21.74
N TYR A 568 30.27 -15.55 21.32
CA TYR A 568 29.90 -14.39 22.12
C TYR A 568 28.40 -14.36 22.47
N LYS A 569 28.07 -13.59 23.52
CA LYS A 569 26.69 -13.31 23.90
C LYS A 569 26.12 -12.21 23.00
N LEU A 570 25.18 -12.58 22.13
CA LEU A 570 24.46 -11.66 21.25
C LEU A 570 23.21 -11.07 21.95
N PRO A 571 22.57 -10.04 21.37
CA PRO A 571 21.29 -9.52 21.87
C PRO A 571 20.19 -10.56 21.68
N ASN A 572 19.42 -10.83 22.74
CA ASN A 572 18.23 -11.67 22.62
C ASN A 572 17.14 -10.94 21.82
N LEU A 573 16.67 -11.56 20.74
CA LEU A 573 15.41 -11.20 20.08
C LEU A 573 14.24 -11.89 20.80
N ASN A 574 13.06 -11.25 20.80
CA ASN A 574 11.83 -11.78 21.42
C ASN A 574 11.05 -12.71 20.47
N TRP A 575 11.75 -13.39 19.56
CA TRP A 575 11.16 -14.25 18.54
C TRP A 575 10.82 -15.63 19.12
N THR A 576 9.67 -16.19 18.74
CA THR A 576 9.28 -17.56 19.12
C THR A 576 9.63 -18.54 17.99
N SER A 577 10.58 -19.45 18.22
CA SER A 577 10.98 -20.46 17.26
C SER A 577 9.81 -21.37 16.87
N LEU A 578 9.56 -21.52 15.56
CA LEU A 578 8.59 -22.47 15.03
C LEU A 578 9.02 -23.91 15.33
N LYS A 579 8.08 -24.74 15.79
CA LYS A 579 8.31 -26.19 15.94
C LYS A 579 8.35 -26.84 14.55
N PRO A 580 9.09 -27.95 14.33
CA PRO A 580 9.19 -28.57 13.00
C PRO A 580 7.84 -28.88 12.33
N ALA A 581 6.82 -29.27 13.10
CA ALA A 581 5.46 -29.50 12.60
C ALA A 581 4.75 -28.24 12.05
N GLN A 582 5.19 -27.04 12.44
CA GLN A 582 4.65 -25.74 11.98
C GLN A 582 5.41 -25.19 10.75
N VAL A 583 6.53 -25.81 10.36
CA VAL A 583 7.37 -25.38 9.23
C VAL A 583 6.91 -25.99 7.91
N ARG A 584 6.27 -27.17 7.95
CA ARG A 584 5.82 -27.92 6.77
C ARG A 584 4.80 -27.12 5.94
N GLY A 585 5.11 -26.86 4.67
CA GLY A 585 4.24 -26.10 3.78
C GLY A 585 4.36 -24.58 3.93
N THR A 586 5.47 -24.12 4.51
CA THR A 586 5.86 -22.70 4.52
C THR A 586 7.10 -22.49 3.65
N ILE A 587 7.44 -21.24 3.32
CA ILE A 587 8.69 -20.89 2.62
C ILE A 587 9.95 -21.45 3.32
N PHE A 588 9.87 -21.70 4.63
CA PHE A 588 10.98 -22.25 5.42
C PHE A 588 11.17 -23.77 5.30
N SER A 589 10.26 -24.49 4.64
CA SER A 589 10.41 -25.94 4.35
C SER A 589 11.15 -26.25 3.04
N GLU A 590 11.34 -25.27 2.15
CA GLU A 590 12.08 -25.41 0.87
C GLU A 590 13.44 -24.69 0.91
N LEU A 591 13.80 -24.12 2.07
CA LEU A 591 14.94 -23.23 2.23
C LEU A 591 16.19 -24.02 2.66
N ASP A 592 17.17 -24.13 1.76
CA ASP A 592 18.47 -24.76 1.98
C ASP A 592 19.36 -23.88 2.89
N ASP A 593 19.25 -24.09 4.20
CA ASP A 593 20.04 -23.36 5.20
C ASP A 593 21.56 -23.53 4.98
N GLU A 594 22.03 -24.67 4.47
CA GLU A 594 23.47 -24.94 4.31
C GLU A 594 24.12 -24.05 3.26
N LYS A 595 23.39 -23.67 2.21
CA LYS A 595 23.84 -22.70 1.21
C LYS A 595 24.12 -21.33 1.83
N TYR A 596 23.23 -20.88 2.72
CA TYR A 596 23.38 -19.58 3.39
C TYR A 596 24.44 -19.63 4.49
N PHE A 597 24.60 -20.75 5.21
CA PHE A 597 25.69 -20.93 6.18
C PHE A 597 27.10 -20.90 5.57
N LYS A 598 27.23 -21.09 4.25
CA LYS A 598 28.50 -20.98 3.51
C LYS A 598 28.76 -19.58 2.94
N LEU A 599 27.78 -18.67 3.01
CA LEU A 599 27.83 -17.30 2.47
C LEU A 599 27.97 -16.22 3.55
N ILE A 600 27.57 -16.51 4.78
CA ILE A 600 27.60 -15.57 5.91
C ILE A 600 28.85 -15.85 6.77
N ASP A 601 29.68 -14.82 6.99
CA ASP A 601 30.75 -14.88 7.99
C ASP A 601 30.19 -14.64 9.40
N PHE A 602 29.98 -15.73 10.13
CA PHE A 602 29.48 -15.70 11.50
C PHE A 602 30.50 -15.14 12.50
N ASP A 603 31.80 -15.21 12.24
CA ASP A 603 32.81 -14.69 13.17
C ASP A 603 32.84 -13.16 13.13
N THR A 604 32.79 -12.56 11.94
CA THR A 604 32.61 -11.10 11.79
C THR A 604 31.24 -10.65 12.32
N PHE A 605 30.17 -11.40 12.06
CA PHE A 605 28.84 -11.08 12.58
C PHE A 605 28.79 -11.08 14.12
N GLU A 606 29.34 -12.11 14.77
CA GLU A 606 29.38 -12.16 16.23
C GLU A 606 30.26 -11.07 16.85
N GLU A 607 31.38 -10.70 16.21
CA GLU A 607 32.21 -9.59 16.66
C GLU A 607 31.48 -8.24 16.58
N LEU A 608 30.68 -8.01 15.54
CA LEU A 608 29.89 -6.78 15.39
C LEU A 608 28.73 -6.66 16.41
N PHE A 609 28.08 -7.78 16.75
CA PHE A 609 26.85 -7.76 17.56
C PHE A 609 27.04 -8.16 19.04
N LYS A 610 28.24 -8.55 19.50
CA LYS A 610 28.48 -8.96 20.91
C LYS A 610 28.08 -7.91 21.96
N THR A 611 27.28 -8.31 22.94
CA THR A 611 26.89 -7.44 24.06
C THR A 611 27.97 -7.43 25.15
N GLY A 612 28.89 -6.46 25.09
CA GLY A 612 30.05 -6.36 25.98
C GLY A 612 29.82 -5.56 27.27
N SER A 613 29.93 -6.22 28.42
CA SER A 613 30.02 -5.54 29.73
C SER A 613 31.47 -5.15 30.06
N GLY A 614 31.90 -3.98 29.56
CA GLY A 614 33.02 -3.19 30.11
C GLY A 614 34.45 -3.72 29.95
N LEU A 615 35.16 -3.21 28.93
CA LEU A 615 36.53 -2.65 28.98
C LEU A 615 36.90 -2.10 27.58
N PRO A 616 37.78 -1.09 27.45
CA PRO A 616 38.06 -0.46 26.16
C PRO A 616 39.06 -1.27 25.31
N VAL A 617 38.72 -1.48 24.03
CA VAL A 617 39.60 -2.12 23.03
C VAL A 617 40.22 -1.06 22.12
N ASN A 618 41.51 -1.18 21.83
CA ASN A 618 42.28 -0.19 21.07
C ASN A 618 41.86 -0.11 19.59
N GLN A 619 41.59 1.10 19.09
CA GLN A 619 41.21 1.38 17.70
C GLN A 619 42.41 1.36 16.73
N ALA A 620 43.13 0.24 16.66
CA ALA A 620 44.36 0.12 15.86
C ALA A 620 44.13 -0.39 14.42
N ASN A 621 43.30 -1.42 14.21
CA ASN A 621 43.14 -2.11 12.92
C ASN A 621 41.67 -2.20 12.50
N VAL A 622 41.12 -1.12 11.93
CA VAL A 622 39.84 -1.13 11.20
C VAL A 622 40.02 -0.38 9.89
N SER A 623 39.56 -0.98 8.79
CA SER A 623 39.70 -0.47 7.41
C SER A 623 39.15 0.96 7.26
N PRO A 624 39.80 1.86 6.49
CA PRO A 624 39.50 3.30 6.52
C PRO A 624 38.10 3.71 6.02
N TYR A 625 37.36 2.82 5.36
CA TYR A 625 36.06 3.12 4.75
C TYR A 625 34.89 3.35 5.73
N LEU A 626 35.04 3.05 7.03
CA LEU A 626 33.96 3.19 8.03
C LEU A 626 34.12 4.39 8.98
N LYS A 627 34.94 5.40 8.64
CA LYS A 627 35.28 6.53 9.54
C LYS A 627 34.42 7.80 9.37
N GLN A 628 33.21 7.73 8.81
CA GLN A 628 32.29 8.87 8.77
C GLN A 628 30.95 8.59 9.48
N LYS A 629 30.45 9.62 10.19
CA LYS A 629 29.13 9.72 10.83
C LYS A 629 28.81 8.74 11.97
N PHE A 630 29.49 8.93 13.12
CA PHE A 630 28.81 8.82 14.43
C PHE A 630 28.89 10.17 15.16
N VAL A 631 28.01 11.09 14.78
CA VAL A 631 27.76 12.32 15.55
C VAL A 631 26.88 11.95 16.74
N LYS A 632 27.26 12.38 17.95
CA LYS A 632 26.41 12.22 19.13
C LYS A 632 25.19 13.14 19.02
N VAL A 633 24.06 12.58 18.59
CA VAL A 633 22.74 13.22 18.69
C VAL A 633 22.38 13.34 20.19
N PRO A 634 21.88 14.50 20.67
CA PRO A 634 21.33 14.61 22.02
C PRO A 634 20.13 13.66 22.20
N GLU A 635 19.94 13.09 23.38
CA GLU A 635 18.87 12.12 23.63
C GLU A 635 17.48 12.75 23.40
N SER A 636 16.85 12.37 22.29
CA SER A 636 15.44 12.63 22.04
C SER A 636 14.61 11.75 22.98
N LEU A 637 13.58 12.33 23.60
CA LEU A 637 12.79 11.66 24.63
C LEU A 637 11.77 10.71 23.97
N THR A 638 12.25 9.52 23.59
CA THR A 638 11.52 8.55 22.76
C THR A 638 10.31 7.97 23.49
N LEU A 639 9.13 8.07 22.87
CA LEU A 639 7.87 7.55 23.44
C LEU A 639 7.68 6.02 23.23
N LEU A 640 8.75 5.29 22.92
CA LEU A 640 8.74 3.86 22.58
C LEU A 640 9.72 3.11 23.48
N ASP A 641 9.39 1.86 23.82
CA ASP A 641 10.22 1.00 24.66
C ASP A 641 11.63 0.82 24.03
N PRO A 642 12.72 1.05 24.79
CA PRO A 642 14.10 0.78 24.35
C PRO A 642 14.34 -0.63 23.82
N GLN A 643 13.47 -1.60 24.14
CA GLN A 643 13.53 -2.97 23.66
C GLN A 643 12.84 -3.21 22.31
N ARG A 644 12.26 -2.18 21.63
CA ARG A 644 11.61 -2.35 20.31
C ARG A 644 12.49 -3.06 19.28
N GLN A 645 13.81 -2.83 19.31
CA GLN A 645 14.79 -3.49 18.43
C GLN A 645 14.89 -5.02 18.61
N ARG A 646 14.24 -5.60 19.63
CA ARG A 646 14.14 -7.06 19.85
C ARG A 646 12.88 -7.67 19.22
N ASN A 647 11.98 -6.85 18.67
CA ASN A 647 10.68 -7.24 18.11
C ASN A 647 10.58 -6.98 16.59
N LEU A 648 11.63 -6.42 15.98
CA LEU A 648 11.86 -6.46 14.53
C LEU A 648 12.43 -7.83 14.16
#